data_AF-A0AAD4XKG2-F1
#
_entry.id   AF-A0AAD4XKG2-F1
#
_cell.length_a   1.000
_cell.length_b   1.000
_cell.length_c   1.000
_cell.angle_alpha   90.00
_cell.angle_beta   90.00
_cell.angle_gamma   90.00
#
_symmetry.space_group_name_H-M   'P 1'
#
loop_
_entity.id
_entity.type
_entity.pdbx_description
1 polymer ?
#
loop_
_entity_poly.entity_id
_entity_poly.type
_entity_poly.pdbx_seq_one_letter_code
_entity_poly.pdbx_strand_id
1 'polypeptide(L)'
;MFVICRGAIKLELPCSKNTANNGVIITADPEPNWNLDSLLSELNSLELKLNGTSSTSSSASNLIVPFTKKQVHSKKVVSRSSQRQRGFVMRVSEDDDYDYDDDGVNDRQLVTTGRRFSFTDSSDSESSGDDDSVIEENQMQLMGRVGLLDGVLAELEHERHQEIKEKVRNKVKSLETDLMHVYERSASALSQVEKDRDHKREQDSKIDMYHCRTVAEKRENHLLKVQRDHEQKSQIEERKIQNAAAYEEARRKEQALREEKMRQEKAKAESEAVKKRAEEARKAAAFEAENRRAKEAAEKEVAENAKKASEEAQKREAAQTLKDVNRSEPGRSGSNISPSAGSLVRAADSALRVEVERLQKFKEVDENNQAFRLSHNQDFRSHELQIGRRIKQISGNRDSVRAKASELIRLINDPLCPHSISAVMFAKKVVSQCSTQSANFNSTAFACGHVIVLVTSQVSLAMDLLLAELHKACIYTVPKHVAYSESAISKEDYFKVMGFREEDGKAESRESYLEGVASYMKLYGALVQTEVSGVQNLHGLKEGWAWIARLLNSLPANIYTAVALNSFLEMAGFALFKTYKTQFRKILNIISRHFLGALESKQNPKLNPIIMKLKTYIDTNQFLKEPEGWLLKTSLLSEMAMPEANYSPQQNYHSQQNYHSQQNYYPQQNRQYRNY
;
A
#
# COMPACT_ATOMS: atom_id res chain seq x y z
N MET A 1 52.90 19.83 0.24
CA MET A 1 52.72 20.75 1.38
C MET A 1 51.29 20.58 1.88
N PHE A 2 51.12 19.83 2.97
CA PHE A 2 49.83 19.60 3.61
C PHE A 2 49.42 20.87 4.37
N VAL A 3 48.21 21.36 4.14
CA VAL A 3 47.53 22.27 5.08
C VAL A 3 46.13 21.74 5.31
N ILE A 4 45.99 21.04 6.43
CA ILE A 4 44.72 20.63 7.03
C ILE A 4 44.17 21.86 7.74
N CYS A 5 43.08 22.44 7.22
CA CYS A 5 42.27 23.39 7.97
C CYS A 5 40.97 22.71 8.38
N ARG A 6 40.91 22.25 9.64
CA ARG A 6 39.68 21.88 10.32
C ARG A 6 38.90 23.15 10.66
N GLY A 7 37.93 23.52 9.83
CA GLY A 7 36.95 24.54 10.15
C GLY A 7 35.65 23.90 10.64
N ALA A 8 35.37 23.98 11.94
CA ALA A 8 34.06 23.68 12.49
C ALA A 8 33.09 24.82 12.10
N ILE A 9 32.10 24.52 11.27
CA ILE A 9 31.02 25.46 10.96
C ILE A 9 29.96 25.30 12.06
N LYS A 10 29.87 26.31 12.92
CA LYS A 10 28.78 26.51 13.88
C LYS A 10 27.51 26.82 13.09
N LEU A 11 26.58 25.85 13.01
CA LEU A 11 25.27 26.06 12.39
C LEU A 11 24.35 26.74 13.42
N GLU A 12 24.23 28.06 13.33
CA GLU A 12 23.13 28.78 13.98
C GLU A 12 21.86 28.62 13.12
N LEU A 13 20.78 28.16 13.76
CA LEU A 13 19.46 28.05 13.13
C LEU A 13 18.90 29.45 12.83
N PRO A 14 18.33 29.71 11.64
CA PRO A 14 17.64 30.97 11.38
C PRO A 14 16.33 31.01 12.17
N CYS A 15 16.28 31.84 13.23
CA CYS A 15 15.01 32.18 13.88
C CYS A 15 14.19 33.11 12.97
N SER A 16 12.92 32.78 12.80
CA SER A 16 11.93 33.57 12.07
C SER A 16 11.75 34.94 12.73
N LYS A 17 11.95 36.01 11.95
CA LYS A 17 11.48 37.35 12.29
C LYS A 17 9.98 37.41 12.04
N ASN A 18 9.15 37.27 13.08
CA ASN A 18 7.74 37.65 13.03
C ASN A 18 7.39 38.58 14.20
N THR A 19 7.22 39.85 13.82
CA THR A 19 6.19 40.80 14.25
C THR A 19 5.76 40.84 15.73
N ALA A 20 6.15 41.94 16.36
CA ALA A 20 5.56 42.51 17.55
C ALA A 20 4.03 42.61 17.43
N ASN A 21 3.33 41.91 18.31
CA ASN A 21 2.22 42.42 19.13
C ASN A 21 1.91 41.38 20.21
N ASN A 22 1.98 41.83 21.47
CA ASN A 22 1.75 41.12 22.72
C ASN A 22 2.73 39.98 23.04
N GLY A 23 3.84 40.36 23.68
CA GLY A 23 4.95 39.47 23.98
C GLY A 23 4.73 38.53 25.16
N VAL A 24 5.06 37.25 24.94
CA VAL A 24 5.79 36.37 25.86
C VAL A 24 6.54 35.35 24.98
N ILE A 25 7.88 35.35 25.01
CA ILE A 25 8.72 34.33 24.37
C ILE A 25 8.95 33.22 25.42
N ILE A 26 8.45 32.01 25.16
CA ILE A 26 8.75 30.82 25.96
C ILE A 26 9.75 29.98 25.17
N THR A 27 11.03 30.14 25.47
CA THR A 27 12.10 29.24 25.02
C THR A 27 12.75 28.63 26.26
N ALA A 28 12.46 27.36 26.53
CA ALA A 28 13.18 26.58 27.53
C ALA A 28 13.86 25.41 26.80
N ASP A 29 15.18 25.46 26.74
CA ASP A 29 16.03 24.34 26.34
C ASP A 29 16.46 23.64 27.64
N PRO A 30 16.30 22.31 27.80
CA PRO A 30 16.57 21.65 29.08
C PRO A 30 18.08 21.44 29.30
N GLU A 31 18.63 21.98 30.39
CA GLU A 31 20.01 21.71 30.82
C GLU A 31 20.10 20.42 31.68
N PRO A 32 21.17 19.63 31.57
CA PRO A 32 21.23 18.24 32.04
C PRO A 32 21.43 18.03 33.56
N ASN A 33 21.32 19.06 34.41
CA ASN A 33 21.67 18.98 35.84
C ASN A 33 20.61 19.57 36.80
N TRP A 34 19.34 19.62 36.40
CA TRP A 34 18.29 20.16 37.26
C TRP A 34 17.95 19.27 38.47
N ASN A 35 18.08 19.87 39.65
CA ASN A 35 17.58 19.37 40.95
C ASN A 35 16.06 19.59 41.03
N LEU A 36 15.33 18.73 41.75
CA LEU A 36 13.90 18.87 42.03
C LEU A 36 13.52 20.25 42.60
N ASP A 37 14.37 20.84 43.45
CA ASP A 37 14.14 22.18 43.99
C ASP A 37 14.30 23.29 42.93
N SER A 38 15.20 23.09 41.95
CA SER A 38 15.37 23.99 40.81
C SER A 38 14.13 23.98 39.92
N LEU A 39 13.58 22.79 39.65
CA LEU A 39 12.34 22.60 38.89
C LEU A 39 11.12 23.25 39.58
N LEU A 40 11.00 23.09 40.90
CA LEU A 40 9.91 23.69 41.66
C LEU A 40 10.01 25.22 41.70
N SER A 41 11.22 25.76 41.79
CA SER A 41 11.47 27.21 41.77
C SER A 41 11.15 27.83 40.40
N GLU A 42 11.44 27.10 39.32
CA GLU A 42 11.13 27.54 37.96
C GLU A 42 9.63 27.44 37.67
N LEU A 43 8.96 26.40 38.16
CA LEU A 43 7.50 26.26 38.06
C LEU A 43 6.77 27.39 38.80
N ASN A 44 7.20 27.71 40.03
CA ASN A 44 6.67 28.85 40.78
C ASN A 44 6.95 30.20 40.08
N SER A 45 8.13 30.34 39.44
CA SER A 45 8.47 31.54 38.67
C SER A 45 7.60 31.69 37.42
N LEU A 46 7.23 30.59 36.77
CA LEU A 46 6.29 30.58 35.63
C LEU A 46 4.86 30.87 36.08
N GLU A 47 4.42 30.33 37.20
CA GLU A 47 3.10 30.61 37.80
C GLU A 47 2.97 32.10 38.18
N LEU A 48 4.00 32.69 38.78
CA LEU A 48 4.05 34.12 39.06
C LEU A 48 4.03 34.98 37.78
N LYS A 49 4.73 34.56 36.73
CA LYS A 49 4.72 35.25 35.42
C LYS A 49 3.36 35.19 34.72
N LEU A 50 2.61 34.10 34.89
CA LEU A 50 1.25 33.94 34.35
C LEU A 50 0.21 34.74 35.14
N ASN A 51 0.37 34.86 36.46
CA ASN A 51 -0.56 35.60 37.31
C ASN A 51 -0.34 37.12 37.27
N GLY A 52 0.86 37.59 36.90
CA GLY A 52 1.17 39.01 36.76
C GLY A 52 0.53 39.70 35.54
N THR A 53 0.05 38.96 34.54
CA THR A 53 -0.51 39.52 33.29
C THR A 53 -2.03 39.64 33.24
N SER A 54 -2.73 39.27 34.31
CA SER A 54 -4.21 39.17 34.32
C SER A 54 -4.91 40.34 35.01
N SER A 55 -4.45 41.58 34.75
CA SER A 55 -5.09 42.81 35.26
C SER A 55 -5.60 43.74 34.15
N THR A 56 -6.08 43.22 33.02
CA THR A 56 -6.99 43.97 32.12
C THR A 56 -7.84 43.00 31.28
N SER A 57 -9.00 42.61 31.81
CA SER A 57 -10.26 42.24 31.10
C SER A 57 -10.98 41.11 31.84
N SER A 58 -11.91 41.53 32.70
CA SER A 58 -13.14 40.86 33.14
C SER A 58 -13.74 39.98 32.03
N SER A 59 -14.21 38.74 32.22
CA SER A 59 -14.90 38.14 33.36
C SER A 59 -14.83 36.60 33.23
N ALA A 60 -14.38 35.90 34.28
CA ALA A 60 -14.75 34.51 34.64
C ALA A 60 -13.79 34.02 35.73
N SER A 61 -13.96 34.50 36.96
CA SER A 61 -13.17 34.09 38.12
C SER A 61 -14.03 33.21 39.00
N ASN A 62 -13.57 31.96 39.25
CA ASN A 62 -13.91 30.99 40.31
C ASN A 62 -13.69 29.59 39.68
N LEU A 63 -12.64 28.81 39.93
CA LEU A 63 -12.01 28.38 41.19
C LEU A 63 -10.69 27.67 40.86
N ILE A 64 -9.55 28.08 41.42
CA ILE A 64 -8.42 27.18 41.72
C ILE A 64 -7.78 27.66 43.03
N VAL A 65 -7.79 26.81 44.07
CA VAL A 65 -7.21 27.08 45.40
C VAL A 65 -5.81 26.44 45.47
N PRO A 66 -4.78 27.10 46.04
CA PRO A 66 -3.43 26.55 46.10
C PRO A 66 -3.26 25.49 47.22
N PHE A 67 -2.42 24.49 46.94
CA PHE A 67 -2.04 23.43 47.86
C PHE A 67 -1.03 23.94 48.90
N THR A 68 -1.33 23.80 50.20
CA THR A 68 -0.33 24.00 51.28
C THR A 68 -0.09 22.73 52.08
N LYS A 69 1.19 22.39 52.26
CA LYS A 69 1.71 21.26 53.03
C LYS A 69 1.73 21.57 54.53
N LYS A 70 1.10 20.75 55.38
CA LYS A 70 1.40 20.65 56.82
C LYS A 70 1.59 19.20 57.24
N GLN A 71 2.61 18.99 58.06
CA GLN A 71 3.16 17.70 58.50
C GLN A 71 2.35 17.03 59.62
N VAL A 72 2.22 15.69 59.48
CA VAL A 72 2.48 14.60 60.45
C VAL A 72 1.80 14.63 61.83
N HIS A 73 1.01 13.59 62.15
CA HIS A 73 1.25 12.65 63.27
C HIS A 73 0.45 11.32 63.12
N SER A 74 1.21 10.22 63.16
CA SER A 74 0.92 8.79 63.42
C SER A 74 -0.52 8.24 63.51
N LYS A 75 -0.82 7.18 62.75
CA LYS A 75 -1.02 5.80 63.28
C LYS A 75 -1.38 4.76 62.19
N LYS A 76 -0.66 3.63 62.26
CA LYS A 76 -0.90 2.25 61.79
C LYS A 76 -1.47 1.98 60.38
N VAL A 77 -0.58 1.40 59.58
CA VAL A 77 -0.79 0.62 58.36
C VAL A 77 -1.66 -0.63 58.64
N VAL A 78 -2.73 -0.83 57.86
CA VAL A 78 -3.22 -2.15 57.45
C VAL A 78 -3.54 -2.09 55.96
N SER A 79 -2.95 -3.03 55.23
CA SER A 79 -3.00 -3.24 53.79
C SER A 79 -4.39 -3.60 53.25
N ARG A 80 -4.77 -3.10 52.06
CA ARG A 80 -5.32 -3.92 50.96
C ARG A 80 -5.51 -3.15 49.64
N SER A 81 -4.83 -3.68 48.61
CA SER A 81 -5.17 -3.79 47.18
C SER A 81 -5.63 -2.58 46.36
N SER A 82 -4.77 -2.26 45.38
CA SER A 82 -4.90 -1.36 44.24
C SER A 82 -6.09 -1.67 43.30
N GLN A 83 -6.91 -0.67 42.99
CA GLN A 83 -7.75 -0.64 41.78
C GLN A 83 -7.40 0.59 40.94
N ARG A 84 -6.95 0.32 39.71
CA ARG A 84 -6.57 1.32 38.70
C ARG A 84 -7.80 2.02 38.13
N GLN A 85 -7.72 3.34 38.01
CA GLN A 85 -8.68 4.20 37.30
C GLN A 85 -8.80 3.79 35.83
N ARG A 86 -10.04 3.69 35.31
CA ARG A 86 -10.34 3.60 33.87
C ARG A 86 -10.65 5.00 33.34
N GLY A 87 -9.99 5.39 32.26
CA GLY A 87 -10.28 6.62 31.50
C GLY A 87 -11.59 6.53 30.71
N PHE A 88 -12.20 7.68 30.45
CA PHE A 88 -13.45 7.83 29.69
C PHE A 88 -13.33 7.28 28.25
N VAL A 89 -14.38 6.59 27.79
CA VAL A 89 -14.49 6.04 26.42
C VAL A 89 -15.67 6.73 25.72
N MET A 90 -15.38 7.45 24.63
CA MET A 90 -16.38 8.07 23.74
C MET A 90 -16.88 7.01 22.75
N ARG A 91 -18.19 6.77 22.72
CA ARG A 91 -18.84 5.94 21.68
C ARG A 91 -19.52 6.85 20.69
N VAL A 92 -19.24 6.65 19.41
CA VAL A 92 -19.93 7.28 18.28
C VAL A 92 -20.87 6.22 17.72
N SER A 93 -22.16 6.54 17.66
CA SER A 93 -23.15 5.74 16.93
C SER A 93 -23.08 6.13 15.46
N GLU A 94 -23.01 5.14 14.57
CA GLU A 94 -23.21 5.30 13.13
C GLU A 94 -24.73 5.27 12.89
N ASP A 95 -25.32 6.41 12.56
CA ASP A 95 -26.67 6.50 12.00
C ASP A 95 -26.53 6.71 10.48
N ASP A 96 -27.18 5.81 9.72
CA ASP A 96 -27.34 5.85 8.27
C ASP A 96 -28.57 6.72 7.92
N ASP A 97 -28.39 7.72 7.06
CA ASP A 97 -29.45 8.50 6.42
C ASP A 97 -30.05 7.72 5.23
N TYR A 98 -31.36 7.44 5.26
CA TYR A 98 -32.19 7.31 4.07
C TYR A 98 -33.51 8.05 4.28
N ASP A 99 -33.70 9.09 3.47
CA ASP A 99 -34.94 9.87 3.31
C ASP A 99 -35.97 9.06 2.50
N TYR A 100 -37.19 8.92 3.02
CA TYR A 100 -38.42 8.85 2.23
C TYR A 100 -39.58 9.41 3.06
N ASP A 101 -40.22 10.45 2.51
CA ASP A 101 -41.52 10.97 2.95
C ASP A 101 -42.58 9.87 2.95
N ASP A 102 -43.22 9.60 4.11
CA ASP A 102 -44.56 9.03 4.18
C ASP A 102 -45.28 9.49 5.46
N ASP A 103 -46.42 10.15 5.26
CA ASP A 103 -47.35 10.62 6.30
C ASP A 103 -48.04 9.42 6.97
N GLY A 104 -47.78 9.20 8.26
CA GLY A 104 -48.41 8.10 9.00
C GLY A 104 -48.42 8.32 10.50
N VAL A 105 -49.45 9.01 10.98
CA VAL A 105 -49.77 9.19 12.40
C VAL A 105 -49.85 7.82 13.11
N ASN A 106 -48.96 7.57 14.08
CA ASN A 106 -49.24 6.62 15.15
C ASN A 106 -48.44 6.96 16.42
N ASP A 107 -49.15 7.49 17.42
CA ASP A 107 -48.65 7.73 18.77
C ASP A 107 -48.16 6.43 19.42
N ARG A 108 -46.87 6.35 19.74
CA ARG A 108 -46.36 5.38 20.72
C ARG A 108 -45.19 5.94 21.52
N GLN A 109 -45.58 6.67 22.55
CA GLN A 109 -44.76 7.19 23.63
C GLN A 109 -44.04 6.04 24.36
N LEU A 110 -42.73 5.89 24.14
CA LEU A 110 -41.90 4.90 24.84
C LEU A 110 -41.27 5.56 26.08
N VAL A 111 -42.04 5.54 27.17
CA VAL A 111 -41.59 5.91 28.52
C VAL A 111 -40.62 4.83 29.00
N THR A 112 -39.33 5.15 29.09
CA THR A 112 -38.38 4.33 29.85
C THR A 112 -38.62 4.59 31.33
N THR A 113 -39.38 3.69 31.94
CA THR A 113 -39.71 3.71 33.37
C THR A 113 -38.44 3.49 34.21
N GLY A 114 -38.16 4.46 35.07
CA GLY A 114 -37.14 4.37 36.10
C GLY A 114 -37.38 3.15 37.00
N ARG A 115 -36.36 2.31 37.13
CA ARG A 115 -36.36 1.10 37.97
C ARG A 115 -36.40 1.52 39.44
N ARG A 116 -37.60 1.60 40.03
CA ARG A 116 -37.82 1.71 41.48
C ARG A 116 -37.37 0.40 42.14
N PHE A 117 -36.58 0.52 43.22
CA PHE A 117 -36.34 -0.57 44.15
C PHE A 117 -37.66 -0.96 44.86
N SER A 118 -38.13 -2.17 44.63
CA SER A 118 -39.20 -2.80 45.41
C SER A 118 -38.59 -3.87 46.33
N PHE A 119 -38.71 -3.66 47.64
CA PHE A 119 -38.36 -4.63 48.68
C PHE A 119 -39.51 -5.64 48.80
N THR A 120 -39.28 -6.88 48.38
CA THR A 120 -40.22 -7.99 48.53
C THR A 120 -39.94 -8.72 49.84
N ASP A 121 -40.92 -8.63 50.73
CA ASP A 121 -41.10 -9.39 51.96
C ASP A 121 -40.99 -10.91 51.68
N SER A 122 -40.16 -11.62 52.45
CA SER A 122 -39.98 -13.07 52.34
C SER A 122 -40.47 -13.71 53.63
N SER A 123 -41.58 -14.44 53.51
CA SER A 123 -42.21 -15.24 54.54
C SER A 123 -41.32 -16.44 54.92
N ASP A 124 -40.98 -16.57 56.20
CA ASP A 124 -40.34 -17.77 56.74
C ASP A 124 -41.42 -18.83 57.06
N SER A 125 -41.23 -20.02 56.48
CA SER A 125 -42.10 -21.19 56.61
C SER A 125 -41.87 -21.94 57.93
N GLU A 126 -42.98 -22.34 58.55
CA GLU A 126 -43.05 -23.20 59.73
C GLU A 126 -42.59 -24.65 59.40
N SER A 127 -41.81 -25.24 60.31
CA SER A 127 -41.45 -26.67 60.29
C SER A 127 -42.01 -27.34 61.54
N SER A 128 -42.96 -28.25 61.32
CA SER A 128 -43.58 -29.11 62.33
C SER A 128 -42.63 -30.21 62.82
N GLY A 129 -42.64 -30.46 64.13
CA GLY A 129 -42.10 -31.67 64.75
C GLY A 129 -42.77 -31.88 66.11
N ASP A 130 -43.64 -32.89 66.17
CA ASP A 130 -44.27 -33.43 67.38
C ASP A 130 -43.22 -33.94 68.38
N ASP A 131 -43.43 -33.73 69.69
CA ASP A 131 -43.68 -34.83 70.63
C ASP A 131 -44.11 -34.32 72.03
N ASP A 132 -44.97 -35.11 72.67
CA ASP A 132 -45.71 -34.91 73.91
C ASP A 132 -44.83 -35.02 75.17
N SER A 133 -45.06 -34.19 76.20
CA SER A 133 -45.30 -34.65 77.59
C SER A 133 -45.27 -33.52 78.65
N VAL A 134 -46.31 -33.61 79.47
CA VAL A 134 -46.71 -32.85 80.66
C VAL A 134 -45.62 -32.72 81.74
N ILE A 135 -45.38 -31.51 82.26
CA ILE A 135 -45.18 -31.25 83.70
C ILE A 135 -45.90 -29.95 84.10
N GLU A 136 -46.69 -30.06 85.15
CA GLU A 136 -47.50 -29.08 85.85
C GLU A 136 -46.75 -27.93 86.55
N GLU A 137 -47.50 -26.83 86.66
CA GLU A 137 -47.63 -25.92 87.81
C GLU A 137 -46.58 -24.86 88.18
N ASN A 138 -47.15 -23.68 88.45
CA ASN A 138 -46.71 -22.60 89.33
C ASN A 138 -45.66 -21.60 88.80
N GLN A 139 -46.13 -20.44 88.31
CA GLN A 139 -46.21 -19.23 89.13
C GLN A 139 -46.83 -18.05 88.36
N MET A 140 -47.82 -17.42 89.01
CA MET A 140 -48.34 -16.10 88.65
C MET A 140 -47.27 -15.02 88.79
N GLN A 141 -47.49 -13.89 88.10
CA GLN A 141 -46.94 -12.56 88.39
C GLN A 141 -45.51 -12.23 87.90
N LEU A 142 -45.41 -11.51 86.78
CA LEU A 142 -44.50 -10.37 86.60
C LEU A 142 -44.80 -9.65 85.26
N MET A 143 -45.85 -8.82 85.26
CA MET A 143 -45.89 -7.63 84.39
C MET A 143 -44.72 -6.75 84.80
N GLY A 144 -43.56 -6.99 84.19
CA GLY A 144 -42.38 -6.15 84.32
C GLY A 144 -42.75 -4.76 83.87
N ARG A 145 -42.71 -3.82 84.82
CA ARG A 145 -42.92 -2.39 84.63
C ARG A 145 -41.77 -1.83 83.77
N VAL A 146 -41.76 -2.13 82.47
CA VAL A 146 -40.90 -1.48 81.48
C VAL A 146 -41.37 -0.03 81.42
N GLY A 147 -40.46 0.86 81.80
CA GLY A 147 -40.80 2.18 82.31
C GLY A 147 -41.37 3.09 81.24
N LEU A 148 -42.21 4.04 81.67
CA LEU A 148 -42.63 5.21 80.90
C LEU A 148 -41.46 5.88 80.13
N LEU A 149 -40.25 5.79 80.68
CA LEU A 149 -38.99 6.25 80.09
C LEU A 149 -38.58 5.54 78.81
N ASP A 150 -38.77 4.21 78.70
CA ASP A 150 -38.41 3.46 77.49
C ASP A 150 -39.39 3.75 76.35
N GLY A 151 -40.67 4.00 76.69
CA GLY A 151 -41.67 4.48 75.72
C GLY A 151 -41.35 5.88 75.19
N VAL A 152 -40.99 6.81 76.07
CA VAL A 152 -40.59 8.18 75.68
C VAL A 152 -39.31 8.19 74.84
N LEU A 153 -38.33 7.33 75.16
CA LEU A 153 -37.11 7.19 74.37
C LEU A 153 -37.43 6.67 72.95
N ALA A 154 -38.29 5.65 72.84
CA ALA A 154 -38.70 5.10 71.55
C ALA A 154 -39.47 6.11 70.68
N GLU A 155 -40.32 6.95 71.28
CA GLU A 155 -41.00 8.05 70.57
C GLU A 155 -40.03 9.10 70.06
N LEU A 156 -39.06 9.51 70.90
CA LEU A 156 -38.05 10.50 70.51
C LEU A 156 -37.08 9.96 69.44
N GLU A 157 -36.75 8.66 69.52
CA GLU A 157 -36.01 7.98 68.46
C GLU A 157 -36.84 7.91 67.17
N HIS A 158 -38.15 7.66 67.25
CA HIS A 158 -39.03 7.63 66.09
C HIS A 158 -39.12 9.00 65.40
N GLU A 159 -39.29 10.08 66.15
CA GLU A 159 -39.29 11.45 65.64
C GLU A 159 -37.96 11.80 64.95
N ARG A 160 -36.82 11.47 65.59
CA ARG A 160 -35.50 11.66 64.99
C ARG A 160 -35.36 10.87 63.68
N HIS A 161 -35.85 9.64 63.63
CA HIS A 161 -35.85 8.84 62.40
C HIS A 161 -36.75 9.44 61.31
N GLN A 162 -37.89 10.03 61.66
CA GLN A 162 -38.76 10.73 60.70
C GLN A 162 -38.08 11.98 60.14
N GLU A 163 -37.44 12.79 60.98
CA GLU A 163 -36.72 14.00 60.56
C GLU A 163 -35.54 13.65 59.63
N ILE A 164 -34.79 12.60 59.94
CA ILE A 164 -33.71 12.10 59.07
C ILE A 164 -34.28 11.61 57.74
N LYS A 165 -35.38 10.85 57.75
CA LYS A 165 -36.04 10.38 56.53
C LYS A 165 -36.51 11.54 55.66
N GLU A 166 -37.04 12.61 56.25
CA GLU A 166 -37.46 13.80 55.51
C GLU A 166 -36.27 14.56 54.91
N LYS A 167 -35.19 14.75 55.68
CA LYS A 167 -33.94 15.34 55.17
C LYS A 167 -33.38 14.55 54.00
N VAL A 168 -33.38 13.21 54.09
CA VAL A 168 -32.96 12.34 53.00
C VAL A 168 -33.88 12.50 51.77
N ARG A 169 -35.21 12.50 51.95
CA ARG A 169 -36.16 12.71 50.84
C ARG A 169 -35.95 14.06 50.16
N ASN A 170 -35.77 15.13 50.92
CA ASN A 170 -35.54 16.47 50.37
C ASN A 170 -34.21 16.54 49.62
N LYS A 171 -33.17 15.89 50.13
CA LYS A 171 -31.88 15.82 49.43
C LYS A 171 -31.95 15.01 48.14
N VAL A 172 -32.70 13.90 48.13
CA VAL A 172 -32.95 13.10 46.93
C VAL A 172 -33.67 13.93 45.88
N LYS A 173 -34.74 14.66 46.24
CA LYS A 173 -35.46 15.55 45.32
C LYS A 173 -34.55 16.64 44.72
N SER A 174 -33.71 17.26 45.55
CA SER A 174 -32.73 18.27 45.07
C SER A 174 -31.72 17.65 44.10
N LEU A 175 -31.23 16.44 44.37
CA LEU A 175 -30.31 15.75 43.45
C LEU A 175 -31.00 15.34 42.14
N GLU A 176 -32.27 14.95 42.19
CA GLU A 176 -33.07 14.66 41.00
C GLU A 176 -33.26 15.90 40.11
N THR A 177 -33.54 17.07 40.70
CA THR A 177 -33.65 18.32 39.93
C THR A 177 -32.32 18.76 39.33
N ASP A 178 -31.21 18.62 40.09
CA ASP A 178 -29.88 18.94 39.59
C ASP A 178 -29.49 18.02 38.44
N LEU A 179 -29.83 16.73 38.54
CA LEU A 179 -29.60 15.75 37.49
C LEU A 179 -30.39 16.11 36.21
N MET A 180 -31.67 16.50 36.32
CA MET A 180 -32.47 16.94 35.18
C MET A 180 -31.88 18.18 34.50
N HIS A 181 -31.44 19.17 35.26
CA HIS A 181 -30.81 20.37 34.72
C HIS A 181 -29.47 20.07 34.01
N VAL A 182 -28.68 19.13 34.55
CA VAL A 182 -27.45 18.66 33.88
C VAL A 182 -27.78 17.96 32.56
N TYR A 183 -28.82 17.12 32.52
CA TYR A 183 -29.26 16.48 31.29
C TYR A 183 -29.70 17.49 30.24
N GLU A 184 -30.53 18.46 30.59
CA GLU A 184 -30.99 19.52 29.67
C GLU A 184 -29.84 20.36 29.11
N ARG A 185 -28.88 20.72 29.97
CA ARG A 185 -27.67 21.43 29.56
C ARG A 185 -26.82 20.57 28.61
N SER A 186 -26.68 19.28 28.88
CA SER A 186 -25.93 18.37 28.00
C SER A 186 -26.61 18.16 26.65
N ALA A 187 -27.95 18.05 26.62
CA ALA A 187 -28.73 17.94 25.40
C ALA A 187 -28.62 19.22 24.54
N SER A 188 -28.70 20.39 25.18
CA SER A 188 -28.53 21.68 24.50
C SER A 188 -27.13 21.84 23.90
N ALA A 189 -26.09 21.41 24.64
CA ALA A 189 -24.72 21.44 24.14
C ALA A 189 -24.51 20.47 22.96
N LEU A 190 -25.10 19.27 23.01
CA LEU A 190 -25.05 18.31 21.90
C LEU A 190 -25.74 18.86 20.64
N SER A 191 -26.92 19.47 20.79
CA SER A 191 -27.63 20.09 19.65
C SER A 191 -26.82 21.22 19.01
N GLN A 192 -26.09 22.01 19.80
CA GLN A 192 -25.23 23.06 19.25
C GLN A 192 -24.03 22.46 18.47
N VAL A 193 -23.41 21.41 19.00
CA VAL A 193 -22.29 20.72 18.33
C VAL A 193 -22.75 20.08 17.02
N GLU A 194 -23.95 19.53 16.98
CA GLU A 194 -24.54 18.97 15.77
C GLU A 194 -24.76 20.03 14.70
N LYS A 195 -25.34 21.19 15.06
CA LYS A 195 -25.49 22.32 14.14
C LYS A 195 -24.16 22.82 13.59
N ASP A 196 -23.14 22.93 14.44
CA ASP A 196 -21.80 23.37 14.02
C ASP A 196 -21.11 22.33 13.12
N ARG A 197 -21.36 21.03 13.35
CA ARG A 197 -20.91 19.94 12.49
C ARG A 197 -21.56 20.06 11.11
N ASP A 198 -22.85 20.32 11.06
CA ASP A 198 -23.62 20.38 9.81
C ASP A 198 -23.24 21.61 8.99
N HIS A 199 -23.05 22.75 9.64
CA HIS A 199 -22.55 23.96 8.98
C HIS A 199 -21.18 23.75 8.34
N LYS A 200 -20.25 23.05 9.02
CA LYS A 200 -18.94 22.70 8.45
C LYS A 200 -19.07 21.75 7.27
N ARG A 201 -19.93 20.72 7.36
CA ARG A 201 -20.21 19.81 6.23
C ARG A 201 -20.71 20.58 5.01
N GLU A 202 -21.61 21.54 5.20
CA GLU A 202 -22.13 22.36 4.11
C GLU A 202 -21.06 23.27 3.49
N GLN A 203 -20.19 23.86 4.32
CA GLN A 203 -19.08 24.69 3.83
C GLN A 203 -18.06 23.86 3.02
N ASP A 204 -17.69 22.69 3.51
CA ASP A 204 -16.78 21.78 2.82
C ASP A 204 -17.39 21.31 1.48
N SER A 205 -18.68 20.97 1.47
CA SER A 205 -19.42 20.62 0.25
C SER A 205 -19.38 21.74 -0.80
N LYS A 206 -19.54 23.00 -0.39
CA LYS A 206 -19.45 24.17 -1.29
C LYS A 206 -18.05 24.35 -1.86
N ILE A 207 -17.01 24.15 -1.06
CA ILE A 207 -15.61 24.25 -1.48
C ILE A 207 -15.28 23.13 -2.48
N ASP A 208 -15.70 21.90 -2.20
CA ASP A 208 -15.50 20.76 -3.08
C ASP A 208 -16.22 20.93 -4.42
N MET A 209 -17.47 21.41 -4.41
CA MET A 209 -18.21 21.72 -5.63
C MET A 209 -17.47 22.74 -6.50
N TYR A 210 -16.91 23.80 -5.91
CA TYR A 210 -16.11 24.80 -6.63
C TYR A 210 -14.82 24.19 -7.23
N HIS A 211 -14.14 23.31 -6.48
CA HIS A 211 -12.97 22.60 -6.97
C HIS A 211 -13.30 21.65 -8.13
N CYS A 212 -14.36 20.85 -8.01
CA CYS A 212 -14.84 19.97 -9.06
C CYS A 212 -15.16 20.74 -10.35
N ARG A 213 -15.85 21.88 -10.24
CA ARG A 213 -16.14 22.77 -11.37
C ARG A 213 -14.87 23.27 -12.04
N THR A 214 -13.90 23.76 -11.26
CA THR A 214 -12.62 24.25 -11.78
C THR A 214 -11.83 23.16 -12.51
N VAL A 215 -11.84 21.92 -12.00
CA VAL A 215 -11.19 20.78 -12.65
C VAL A 215 -11.91 20.41 -13.95
N ALA A 216 -13.24 20.42 -13.96
CA ALA A 216 -14.04 20.15 -15.15
C ALA A 216 -13.76 21.18 -16.26
N GLU A 217 -13.75 22.48 -15.93
CA GLU A 217 -13.45 23.56 -16.87
C GLU A 217 -12.03 23.42 -17.46
N LYS A 218 -11.03 23.08 -16.64
CA LYS A 218 -9.66 22.82 -17.12
C LYS A 218 -9.60 21.61 -18.05
N ARG A 219 -10.35 20.55 -17.74
CA ARG A 219 -10.42 19.34 -18.56
C ARG A 219 -11.04 19.64 -19.93
N GLU A 220 -12.16 20.36 -19.95
CA GLU A 220 -12.83 20.78 -21.19
C GLU A 220 -11.92 21.64 -22.07
N ASN A 221 -11.25 22.63 -21.48
CA ASN A 221 -10.28 23.46 -22.20
C ASN A 221 -9.13 22.64 -22.81
N HIS A 222 -8.65 21.62 -22.09
CA HIS A 222 -7.64 20.71 -22.62
C HIS A 222 -8.17 19.87 -23.78
N LEU A 223 -9.39 19.34 -23.67
CA LEU A 223 -10.04 18.59 -24.75
C LEU A 223 -10.21 19.44 -26.02
N LEU A 224 -10.68 20.68 -25.87
CA LEU A 224 -10.79 21.63 -26.99
C LEU A 224 -9.43 21.93 -27.64
N LYS A 225 -8.35 22.02 -26.86
CA LYS A 225 -7.01 22.21 -27.41
C LYS A 225 -6.55 20.99 -28.20
N VAL A 226 -6.76 19.79 -27.66
CA VAL A 226 -6.40 18.53 -28.36
C VAL A 226 -7.17 18.37 -29.66
N GLN A 227 -8.46 18.71 -29.66
CA GLN A 227 -9.28 18.70 -30.88
C GLN A 227 -8.73 19.67 -31.94
N ARG A 228 -8.43 20.92 -31.57
CA ARG A 228 -7.81 21.90 -32.49
C ARG A 228 -6.46 21.42 -33.03
N ASP A 229 -5.60 20.86 -32.18
CA ASP A 229 -4.30 20.34 -32.60
C ASP A 229 -4.46 19.14 -33.56
N HIS A 230 -5.47 18.30 -33.36
CA HIS A 230 -5.78 17.18 -34.24
C HIS A 230 -6.29 17.66 -35.61
N GLU A 231 -7.21 18.63 -35.63
CA GLU A 231 -7.71 19.25 -36.86
C GLU A 231 -6.59 19.92 -37.66
N GLN A 232 -5.69 20.66 -36.99
CA GLN A 232 -4.54 21.28 -37.63
C GLN A 232 -3.60 20.24 -38.25
N LYS A 233 -3.31 19.14 -37.52
CA LYS A 233 -2.50 18.04 -38.05
C LYS A 233 -3.16 17.39 -39.26
N SER A 234 -4.48 17.18 -39.22
CA SER A 234 -5.23 16.62 -40.35
C SER A 234 -5.15 17.52 -41.58
N GLN A 235 -5.31 18.83 -41.42
CA GLN A 235 -5.19 19.80 -42.52
C GLN A 235 -3.78 19.83 -43.11
N ILE A 236 -2.74 19.71 -42.27
CA ILE A 236 -1.35 19.65 -42.73
C ILE A 236 -1.10 18.37 -43.54
N GLU A 237 -1.55 17.22 -43.06
CA GLU A 237 -1.41 15.96 -43.79
C GLU A 237 -2.21 15.94 -45.09
N GLU A 238 -3.42 16.49 -45.10
CA GLU A 238 -4.22 16.64 -46.32
C GLU A 238 -3.52 17.51 -47.37
N ARG A 239 -2.95 18.66 -46.97
CA ARG A 239 -2.15 19.50 -47.88
C ARG A 239 -0.91 18.79 -48.40
N LYS A 240 -0.24 17.96 -47.59
CA LYS A 240 0.92 17.17 -48.05
C LYS A 240 0.51 16.14 -49.10
N ILE A 241 -0.63 15.46 -48.90
CA ILE A 241 -1.16 14.49 -49.87
C ILE A 241 -1.51 15.18 -51.19
N GLN A 242 -2.21 16.32 -51.13
CA GLN A 242 -2.55 17.10 -52.32
C GLN A 242 -1.29 17.57 -53.09
N ASN A 243 -0.28 18.07 -52.38
CA ASN A 243 0.98 18.50 -53.00
C ASN A 243 1.77 17.31 -53.59
N ALA A 244 1.77 16.15 -52.94
CA ALA A 244 2.39 14.94 -53.45
C ALA A 244 1.68 14.44 -54.73
N ALA A 245 0.35 14.47 -54.76
CA ALA A 245 -0.43 14.12 -55.94
C ALA A 245 -0.15 15.07 -57.12
N ALA A 246 -0.07 16.39 -56.86
CA ALA A 246 0.27 17.37 -57.88
C ALA A 246 1.69 17.17 -58.45
N TYR A 247 2.66 16.80 -57.60
CA TYR A 247 4.03 16.51 -58.03
C TYR A 247 4.10 15.26 -58.91
N GLU A 248 3.38 14.18 -58.55
CA GLU A 248 3.31 12.98 -59.36
C GLU A 248 2.59 13.24 -60.71
N GLU A 249 1.56 14.07 -60.74
CA GLU A 249 0.90 14.47 -61.99
C GLU A 249 1.82 15.32 -62.88
N ALA A 250 2.58 16.27 -62.31
CA ALA A 250 3.56 17.05 -63.03
C ALA A 250 4.67 16.17 -63.62
N ARG A 251 5.15 15.18 -62.86
CA ARG A 251 6.13 14.19 -63.32
C ARG A 251 5.61 13.36 -64.49
N ARG A 252 4.35 12.92 -64.44
CA ARG A 252 3.72 12.19 -65.57
C ARG A 252 3.60 13.06 -66.81
N LYS A 253 3.22 14.33 -66.67
CA LYS A 253 3.15 15.29 -67.78
C LYS A 253 4.52 15.55 -68.39
N GLU A 254 5.57 15.68 -67.57
CA GLU A 254 6.94 15.85 -68.05
C GLU A 254 7.45 14.62 -68.82
N GLN A 255 7.15 13.41 -68.32
CA GLN A 255 7.48 12.16 -69.01
C GLN A 255 6.77 12.06 -70.37
N ALA A 256 5.47 12.37 -70.43
CA ALA A 256 4.72 12.39 -71.68
C ALA A 256 5.30 13.38 -72.71
N LEU A 257 5.68 14.58 -72.27
CA LEU A 257 6.32 15.58 -73.14
C LEU A 257 7.69 15.13 -73.66
N ARG A 258 8.48 14.43 -72.85
CA ARG A 258 9.78 13.87 -73.29
C ARG A 258 9.60 12.75 -74.31
N GLU A 259 8.64 11.86 -74.09
CA GLU A 259 8.31 10.80 -75.05
C GLU A 259 7.79 11.35 -76.38
N GLU A 260 6.96 12.40 -76.34
CA GLU A 260 6.48 13.06 -77.55
C GLU A 260 7.63 13.74 -78.32
N LYS A 261 8.55 14.43 -77.64
CA LYS A 261 9.76 14.99 -78.26
C LYS A 261 10.62 13.91 -78.91
N MET A 262 10.85 12.79 -78.24
CA MET A 262 11.60 11.66 -78.80
C MET A 262 10.93 11.06 -80.03
N ARG A 263 9.58 10.98 -80.06
CA ARG A 263 8.85 10.54 -81.26
C ARG A 263 8.98 11.54 -82.41
N GLN A 264 8.92 12.85 -82.14
CA GLN A 264 9.09 13.87 -83.16
C GLN A 264 10.52 13.87 -83.74
N GLU A 265 11.54 13.70 -82.90
CA GLU A 265 12.93 13.60 -83.35
C GLU A 265 13.16 12.33 -84.17
N LYS A 266 12.60 11.19 -83.75
CA LYS A 266 12.68 9.95 -84.52
C LYS A 266 12.00 10.06 -85.89
N ALA A 267 10.81 10.68 -85.97
CA ALA A 267 10.12 10.92 -87.23
C ALA A 267 10.91 11.86 -88.15
N LYS A 268 11.55 12.90 -87.60
CA LYS A 268 12.44 13.79 -88.36
C LYS A 268 13.67 13.04 -88.89
N ALA A 269 14.33 12.25 -88.04
CA ALA A 269 15.50 11.46 -88.43
C ALA A 269 15.17 10.39 -89.49
N GLU A 270 14.03 9.72 -89.40
CA GLU A 270 13.56 8.78 -90.42
C GLU A 270 13.29 9.50 -91.76
N SER A 271 12.66 10.68 -91.74
CA SER A 271 12.43 11.47 -92.95
C SER A 271 13.73 11.96 -93.61
N GLU A 272 14.74 12.33 -92.82
CA GLU A 272 16.06 12.72 -93.32
C GLU A 272 16.85 11.51 -93.83
N ALA A 273 16.75 10.36 -93.18
CA ALA A 273 17.38 9.12 -93.63
C ALA A 273 16.77 8.62 -94.96
N VAL A 274 15.45 8.76 -95.16
CA VAL A 274 14.80 8.46 -96.43
C VAL A 274 15.28 9.41 -97.54
N LYS A 275 15.43 10.70 -97.26
CA LYS A 275 16.00 11.67 -98.22
C LYS A 275 17.45 11.36 -98.57
N LYS A 276 18.29 11.04 -97.57
CA LYS A 276 19.70 10.66 -97.78
C LYS A 276 19.83 9.36 -98.58
N ARG A 277 19.03 8.34 -98.27
CA ARG A 277 18.99 7.08 -99.04
C ARG A 277 18.53 7.29 -100.49
N ALA A 278 17.57 8.18 -100.73
CA ALA A 278 17.14 8.52 -102.09
C ALA A 278 18.23 9.26 -102.87
N GLU A 279 18.99 10.15 -102.23
CA GLU A 279 20.11 10.85 -102.84
C GLU A 279 21.30 9.90 -103.11
N GLU A 280 21.62 9.00 -102.18
CA GLU A 280 22.65 7.97 -102.33
C GLU A 280 22.30 6.97 -103.44
N ALA A 281 21.04 6.54 -103.55
CA ALA A 281 20.58 5.70 -104.65
C ALA A 281 20.72 6.40 -106.02
N ARG A 282 20.46 7.70 -106.07
CA ARG A 282 20.66 8.51 -107.30
C ARG A 282 22.14 8.65 -107.67
N LYS A 283 23.02 8.81 -106.68
CA LYS A 283 24.48 8.86 -106.89
C LYS A 283 25.05 7.50 -107.29
N ALA A 284 24.56 6.40 -106.71
CA ALA A 284 24.96 5.04 -107.08
C ALA A 284 24.54 4.69 -108.51
N ALA A 285 23.33 5.06 -108.94
CA ALA A 285 22.88 4.86 -110.31
C ALA A 285 23.71 5.66 -111.34
N ALA A 286 24.17 6.86 -110.98
CA ALA A 286 25.09 7.64 -111.81
C ALA A 286 26.48 7.01 -111.90
N PHE A 287 27.02 6.53 -110.77
CA PHE A 287 28.32 5.86 -110.70
C PHE A 287 28.33 4.52 -111.44
N GLU A 288 27.22 3.76 -111.42
CA GLU A 288 27.09 2.49 -112.14
C GLU A 288 26.95 2.67 -113.65
N ALA A 289 26.38 3.80 -114.10
CA ALA A 289 26.37 4.19 -115.51
C ALA A 289 27.76 4.64 -116.00
N GLU A 290 28.54 5.30 -115.14
CA GLU A 290 29.91 5.72 -115.42
C GLU A 290 30.89 4.54 -115.45
N ASN A 291 30.77 3.59 -114.50
CA ASN A 291 31.61 2.39 -114.47
C ASN A 291 31.37 1.42 -115.63
N ARG A 292 30.17 1.41 -116.23
CA ARG A 292 29.91 0.62 -117.45
C ARG A 292 30.65 1.19 -118.66
N ARG A 293 30.76 2.52 -118.73
CA ARG A 293 31.54 3.23 -119.76
C ARG A 293 33.05 3.14 -119.53
N ALA A 294 33.49 3.07 -118.26
CA ALA A 294 34.89 2.88 -117.91
C ALA A 294 35.39 1.43 -118.10
N LYS A 295 34.54 0.41 -117.91
CA LYS A 295 34.90 -1.00 -118.15
C LYS A 295 35.13 -1.34 -119.63
N GLU A 296 34.44 -0.70 -120.56
CA GLU A 296 34.69 -0.84 -122.01
C GLU A 296 35.97 -0.11 -122.47
N ALA A 297 36.44 0.89 -121.73
CA ALA A 297 37.70 1.60 -122.00
C ALA A 297 38.92 0.92 -121.34
N ALA A 298 38.73 0.28 -120.18
CA ALA A 298 39.81 -0.36 -119.40
C ALA A 298 40.23 -1.74 -119.92
N GLU A 299 39.45 -2.39 -120.79
CA GLU A 299 39.84 -3.68 -121.42
C GLU A 299 40.90 -3.51 -122.52
N LYS A 300 41.18 -2.27 -122.95
CA LYS A 300 42.25 -1.94 -123.92
C LYS A 300 43.57 -1.46 -123.30
N GLU A 301 43.63 -1.18 -122.00
CA GLU A 301 44.84 -0.65 -121.36
C GLU A 301 45.50 -1.57 -120.31
N VAL A 302 44.98 -2.79 -120.07
CA VAL A 302 45.52 -3.70 -119.03
C VAL A 302 46.31 -4.90 -119.62
N ALA A 303 46.68 -4.83 -120.90
CA ALA A 303 47.68 -5.72 -121.51
C ALA A 303 49.13 -5.26 -121.29
N GLU A 304 49.35 -4.12 -120.63
CA GLU A 304 50.69 -3.61 -120.35
C GLU A 304 50.79 -3.27 -118.85
N ASN A 305 51.79 -3.84 -118.19
CA ASN A 305 52.25 -3.53 -116.82
C ASN A 305 51.62 -4.31 -115.66
N ALA A 306 51.84 -5.62 -115.69
CA ALA A 306 52.09 -6.38 -114.47
C ALA A 306 53.50 -6.06 -113.90
N LYS A 307 53.55 -5.70 -112.60
CA LYS A 307 54.62 -5.89 -111.58
C LYS A 307 55.06 -4.60 -110.85
N LYS A 308 54.68 -4.45 -109.58
CA LYS A 308 55.58 -4.58 -108.40
C LYS A 308 54.87 -4.24 -107.07
N ALA A 309 54.73 -5.32 -106.32
CA ALA A 309 54.54 -5.57 -104.89
C ALA A 309 55.00 -4.51 -103.84
N SER A 310 54.17 -4.42 -102.78
CA SER A 310 54.46 -4.84 -101.39
C SER A 310 54.92 -3.84 -100.30
N GLU A 311 54.16 -3.95 -99.18
CA GLU A 311 54.53 -3.93 -97.74
C GLU A 311 54.65 -2.63 -96.91
N GLU A 312 53.62 -2.45 -96.07
CA GLU A 312 53.59 -2.55 -94.58
C GLU A 312 54.26 -1.54 -93.62
N ALA A 313 53.39 -1.05 -92.70
CA ALA A 313 53.46 -1.03 -91.21
C ALA A 313 54.63 -0.29 -90.48
N GLN A 314 54.58 0.24 -89.24
CA GLN A 314 53.65 0.51 -88.12
C GLN A 314 54.50 1.24 -87.02
N LYS A 315 53.89 1.85 -85.96
CA LYS A 315 54.42 2.12 -84.56
C LYS A 315 53.41 3.02 -83.79
N ARG A 316 53.16 3.05 -82.46
CA ARG A 316 53.65 2.39 -81.21
C ARG A 316 52.85 2.86 -79.93
N GLU A 317 52.71 1.97 -78.91
CA GLU A 317 52.90 2.09 -77.41
C GLU A 317 52.29 3.22 -76.51
N ALA A 318 51.98 3.12 -75.19
CA ALA A 318 52.18 2.13 -74.08
C ALA A 318 51.40 2.48 -72.75
N ALA A 319 51.16 1.45 -71.87
CA ALA A 319 51.29 1.31 -70.37
C ALA A 319 50.69 2.34 -69.34
N GLN A 320 50.28 2.06 -68.07
CA GLN A 320 49.97 0.90 -67.19
C GLN A 320 49.29 1.41 -65.86
N THR A 321 48.71 0.48 -65.09
CA THR A 321 47.90 0.51 -63.84
C THR A 321 48.56 0.89 -62.49
N LEU A 322 47.76 1.23 -61.44
CA LEU A 322 47.89 0.76 -60.02
C LEU A 322 46.68 1.10 -59.08
N LYS A 323 46.10 0.03 -58.50
CA LYS A 323 45.40 -0.27 -57.20
C LYS A 323 44.79 0.79 -56.25
N ASP A 324 43.47 0.69 -56.04
CA ASP A 324 42.70 0.09 -54.90
C ASP A 324 42.93 0.33 -53.38
N VAL A 325 41.77 0.46 -52.71
CA VAL A 325 41.30 0.25 -51.31
C VAL A 325 41.39 1.38 -50.25
N ASN A 326 40.30 2.15 -50.26
CA ASN A 326 39.25 2.32 -49.24
C ASN A 326 39.56 2.68 -47.76
N ARG A 327 38.73 3.63 -47.33
CA ARG A 327 38.74 4.53 -46.19
C ARG A 327 37.94 3.97 -45.01
N SER A 328 38.47 4.18 -43.82
CA SER A 328 37.90 3.83 -42.52
C SER A 328 37.11 4.99 -41.88
N GLU A 329 36.05 4.62 -41.17
CA GLU A 329 35.28 5.38 -40.16
C GLU A 329 34.88 4.37 -39.05
N PRO A 330 34.35 4.76 -37.87
CA PRO A 330 34.39 6.05 -37.18
C PRO A 330 34.85 5.93 -35.70
N GLY A 331 35.18 7.09 -35.11
CA GLY A 331 35.56 7.23 -33.70
C GLY A 331 34.39 7.15 -32.71
N ARG A 332 34.65 6.52 -31.56
CA ARG A 332 33.78 6.48 -30.38
C ARG A 332 34.46 7.24 -29.24
N SER A 333 33.92 8.41 -28.90
CA SER A 333 34.37 9.23 -27.78
C SER A 333 33.87 8.65 -26.46
N GLY A 334 34.80 8.20 -25.62
CA GLY A 334 34.53 7.71 -24.27
C GLY A 334 34.58 8.88 -23.27
N SER A 335 33.43 9.17 -22.66
CA SER A 335 33.37 10.02 -21.47
C SER A 335 33.56 9.13 -20.23
N ASN A 336 34.73 9.29 -19.60
CA ASN A 336 35.08 8.69 -18.33
C ASN A 336 34.19 9.22 -17.19
N ILE A 337 33.45 8.33 -16.53
CA ILE A 337 33.03 8.51 -15.14
C ILE A 337 33.39 7.21 -14.42
N SER A 338 34.48 7.25 -13.67
CA SER A 338 34.88 6.19 -12.74
C SER A 338 33.84 6.05 -11.61
N PRO A 339 33.37 4.84 -11.26
CA PRO A 339 32.85 4.58 -9.94
C PRO A 339 34.01 4.13 -9.05
N SER A 340 34.33 4.97 -8.06
CA SER A 340 35.13 4.59 -6.89
C SER A 340 34.57 3.29 -6.29
N ALA A 341 35.46 2.38 -5.88
CA ALA A 341 35.14 1.12 -5.20
C ALA A 341 34.33 1.38 -3.91
N GLY A 342 33.01 1.48 -4.05
CA GLY A 342 32.07 1.61 -2.94
C GLY A 342 31.64 0.22 -2.47
N SER A 343 31.51 0.06 -1.15
CA SER A 343 30.95 -1.10 -0.46
C SER A 343 29.95 -1.91 -1.31
N LEU A 344 30.21 -3.21 -1.45
CA LEU A 344 29.38 -4.17 -2.19
C LEU A 344 27.92 -4.18 -1.69
N VAL A 345 27.72 -3.81 -0.42
CA VAL A 345 26.41 -3.66 0.23
C VAL A 345 25.99 -2.20 0.24
N ARG A 346 24.80 -1.91 -0.28
CA ARG A 346 24.14 -0.60 -0.22
C ARG A 346 22.89 -0.66 0.66
N ALA A 347 22.90 0.12 1.74
CA ALA A 347 21.77 0.31 2.65
C ALA A 347 22.02 1.58 3.47
N ALA A 348 20.99 2.10 4.14
CA ALA A 348 21.17 3.17 5.12
C ALA A 348 21.72 2.60 6.44
N ASP A 349 22.64 3.31 7.11
CA ASP A 349 23.22 2.87 8.39
C ASP A 349 22.16 2.58 9.45
N SER A 350 21.09 3.38 9.50
CA SER A 350 19.98 3.15 10.42
C SER A 350 19.26 1.83 10.17
N ALA A 351 19.14 1.39 8.92
CA ALA A 351 18.53 0.13 8.55
C ALA A 351 19.42 -1.06 8.94
N LEU A 352 20.72 -0.96 8.66
CA LEU A 352 21.74 -1.95 9.02
C LEU A 352 21.80 -2.17 10.53
N ARG A 353 21.78 -1.11 11.35
CA ARG A 353 21.79 -1.23 12.82
C ARG A 353 20.57 -2.01 13.34
N VAL A 354 19.38 -1.66 12.87
CA VAL A 354 18.13 -2.33 13.28
C VAL A 354 18.11 -3.79 12.83
N GLU A 355 18.64 -4.09 11.64
CA GLU A 355 18.78 -5.47 11.17
C GLU A 355 19.69 -6.29 12.08
N VAL A 356 20.89 -5.77 12.37
CA VAL A 356 21.88 -6.44 13.22
C VAL A 356 21.33 -6.68 14.62
N GLU A 357 20.69 -5.68 15.22
CA GLU A 357 20.09 -5.79 16.56
C GLU A 357 19.02 -6.90 16.61
N ARG A 358 18.09 -6.91 15.65
CA ARG A 358 17.02 -7.91 15.59
C ARG A 358 17.56 -9.32 15.32
N LEU A 359 18.53 -9.46 14.41
CA LEU A 359 19.16 -10.74 14.12
C LEU A 359 19.96 -11.26 15.32
N GLN A 360 20.63 -10.39 16.06
CA GLN A 360 21.36 -10.77 17.27
C GLN A 360 20.40 -11.28 18.34
N LYS A 361 19.30 -10.54 18.59
CA LYS A 361 18.25 -10.95 19.51
C LYS A 361 17.62 -12.29 19.12
N PHE A 362 17.37 -12.50 17.83
CA PHE A 362 16.85 -13.77 17.34
C PHE A 362 17.83 -14.93 17.57
N LYS A 363 19.12 -14.74 17.28
CA LYS A 363 20.15 -15.75 17.51
C LYS A 363 20.26 -16.13 18.98
N GLU A 364 20.34 -15.15 19.87
CA GLU A 364 20.41 -15.38 21.32
C GLU A 364 19.20 -16.19 21.80
N VAL A 365 17.99 -15.84 21.37
CA VAL A 365 16.77 -16.57 21.72
C VAL A 365 16.77 -17.98 21.13
N ASP A 366 17.18 -18.16 19.88
CA ASP A 366 17.21 -19.47 19.22
C ASP A 366 18.27 -20.40 19.85
N GLU A 367 19.46 -19.89 20.19
CA GLU A 367 20.52 -20.61 20.90
C GLU A 367 20.07 -21.05 22.30
N ASN A 368 19.49 -20.13 23.07
CA ASN A 368 18.91 -20.45 24.39
C ASN A 368 17.81 -21.51 24.28
N ASN A 369 16.96 -21.42 23.26
CA ASN A 369 15.91 -22.40 22.98
C ASN A 369 16.48 -23.75 22.54
N GLN A 370 17.60 -23.80 21.82
CA GLN A 370 18.28 -25.03 21.43
C GLN A 370 18.93 -25.69 22.65
N ALA A 371 19.66 -24.93 23.47
CA ALA A 371 20.23 -25.40 24.73
C ALA A 371 19.15 -25.94 25.68
N PHE A 372 17.98 -25.30 25.74
CA PHE A 372 16.84 -25.78 26.50
C PHE A 372 16.34 -27.16 26.01
N ARG A 373 16.17 -27.33 24.69
CA ARG A 373 15.74 -28.61 24.10
C ARG A 373 16.73 -29.74 24.38
N LEU A 374 18.03 -29.47 24.27
CA LEU A 374 19.08 -30.44 24.53
C LEU A 374 19.17 -30.83 26.01
N SER A 375 19.02 -29.87 26.92
CA SER A 375 19.09 -30.13 28.36
C SER A 375 17.87 -30.88 28.91
N HIS A 376 16.68 -30.65 28.35
CA HIS A 376 15.43 -31.23 28.86
C HIS A 376 14.89 -32.40 28.03
N ASN A 377 15.52 -32.73 26.89
CA ASN A 377 15.08 -33.77 25.94
C ASN A 377 13.58 -33.65 25.56
N GLN A 378 13.06 -32.43 25.48
CA GLN A 378 11.66 -32.16 25.14
C GLN A 378 11.51 -31.77 23.66
N ASP A 379 10.61 -32.46 22.97
CA ASP A 379 10.20 -32.10 21.61
C ASP A 379 8.91 -31.28 21.62
N PHE A 380 8.94 -30.13 20.96
CA PHE A 380 7.83 -29.21 20.82
C PHE A 380 7.19 -29.24 19.43
N ARG A 381 7.52 -30.23 18.60
CA ARG A 381 7.00 -30.37 17.23
C ARG A 381 5.47 -30.36 17.16
N SER A 382 4.78 -30.90 18.15
CA SER A 382 3.31 -30.83 18.22
C SER A 382 2.80 -29.39 18.32
N HIS A 383 3.41 -28.56 19.18
CA HIS A 383 3.08 -27.14 19.31
C HIS A 383 3.37 -26.40 18.00
N GLU A 384 4.52 -26.68 17.39
CA GLU A 384 4.90 -26.10 16.10
C GLU A 384 3.87 -26.40 15.00
N LEU A 385 3.39 -27.64 14.92
CA LEU A 385 2.36 -28.06 13.97
C LEU A 385 1.00 -27.42 14.26
N GLN A 386 0.66 -27.20 15.54
CA GLN A 386 -0.57 -26.50 15.92
C GLN A 386 -0.53 -25.03 15.50
N ILE A 387 0.56 -24.33 15.82
CA ILE A 387 0.80 -22.94 15.40
C ILE A 387 0.75 -22.83 13.88
N GLY A 388 1.48 -23.68 13.17
CA GLY A 388 1.49 -23.72 11.71
C GLY A 388 0.11 -23.98 11.09
N ARG A 389 -0.71 -24.85 11.70
CA ARG A 389 -2.10 -25.10 11.26
C ARG A 389 -2.97 -23.87 11.42
N ARG A 390 -2.88 -23.14 12.54
CA ARG A 390 -3.68 -21.93 12.76
C ARG A 390 -3.31 -20.81 11.80
N ILE A 391 -2.02 -20.63 11.55
CA ILE A 391 -1.50 -19.66 10.59
C ILE A 391 -2.02 -19.96 9.18
N LYS A 392 -1.98 -21.23 8.74
CA LYS A 392 -2.54 -21.65 7.44
C LYS A 392 -4.06 -21.46 7.31
N GLN A 393 -4.78 -21.43 8.42
CA GLN A 393 -6.24 -21.26 8.46
C GLN A 393 -6.69 -19.80 8.59
N ILE A 394 -5.76 -18.84 8.58
CA ILE A 394 -6.11 -17.42 8.58
C ILE A 394 -6.85 -17.10 7.27
N SER A 395 -8.04 -16.50 7.40
CA SER A 395 -8.87 -16.08 6.27
C SER A 395 -9.22 -14.59 6.40
N GLY A 396 -9.68 -13.98 5.30
CA GLY A 396 -10.07 -12.57 5.22
C GLY A 396 -11.29 -12.16 6.05
N ASN A 397 -11.78 -13.01 6.95
CA ASN A 397 -12.99 -12.78 7.74
C ASN A 397 -12.62 -12.27 9.13
N ARG A 398 -13.32 -11.23 9.61
CA ARG A 398 -13.03 -10.58 10.90
C ARG A 398 -13.12 -11.54 12.09
N ASP A 399 -14.14 -12.39 12.11
CA ASP A 399 -14.34 -13.37 13.19
C ASP A 399 -13.26 -14.46 13.17
N SER A 400 -12.87 -14.89 11.96
CA SER A 400 -11.76 -15.84 11.76
C SER A 400 -10.45 -15.25 12.27
N VAL A 401 -10.13 -14.00 11.90
CA VAL A 401 -8.93 -13.29 12.38
C VAL A 401 -8.90 -13.21 13.90
N ARG A 402 -10.01 -12.79 14.53
CA ARG A 402 -10.10 -12.70 16.00
C ARG A 402 -9.94 -14.05 16.67
N ALA A 403 -10.62 -15.08 16.17
CA ALA A 403 -10.55 -16.44 16.69
C ALA A 403 -9.12 -16.99 16.58
N LYS A 404 -8.50 -16.89 15.39
CA LYS A 404 -7.15 -17.41 15.15
C LYS A 404 -6.08 -16.64 15.93
N ALA A 405 -6.20 -15.33 16.05
CA ALA A 405 -5.32 -14.55 16.93
C ALA A 405 -5.43 -15.02 18.39
N SER A 406 -6.65 -15.23 18.89
CA SER A 406 -6.87 -15.71 20.27
C SER A 406 -6.32 -17.12 20.49
N GLU A 407 -6.54 -18.03 19.55
CA GLU A 407 -5.98 -19.39 19.58
C GLU A 407 -4.45 -19.36 19.57
N LEU A 408 -3.84 -18.52 18.74
CA LEU A 408 -2.39 -18.37 18.68
C LEU A 408 -1.82 -17.77 19.96
N ILE A 409 -2.46 -16.74 20.53
CA ILE A 409 -2.07 -16.17 21.83
C ILE A 409 -2.11 -17.27 22.91
N ARG A 410 -3.15 -18.11 22.92
CA ARG A 410 -3.25 -19.23 23.88
C ARG A 410 -2.13 -20.25 23.69
N LEU A 411 -1.81 -20.62 22.45
CA LEU A 411 -0.71 -21.56 22.15
C LEU A 411 0.67 -21.00 22.50
N ILE A 412 0.88 -19.69 22.32
CA ILE A 412 2.16 -19.03 22.64
C ILE A 412 2.34 -18.87 24.16
N ASN A 413 1.25 -18.72 24.89
CA ASN A 413 1.24 -18.60 26.34
C ASN A 413 0.96 -19.94 27.06
N ASP A 414 1.00 -21.06 26.34
CA ASP A 414 0.79 -22.39 26.93
C ASP A 414 1.94 -22.73 27.89
N PRO A 415 1.70 -23.01 29.18
CA PRO A 415 2.74 -23.39 30.13
C PRO A 415 3.53 -24.64 29.71
N LEU A 416 2.98 -25.48 28.84
CA LEU A 416 3.62 -26.71 28.35
C LEU A 416 4.77 -26.43 27.37
N CYS A 417 4.88 -25.23 26.83
CA CYS A 417 5.97 -24.85 25.93
C CYS A 417 6.59 -23.52 26.37
N PRO A 418 7.93 -23.43 26.51
CA PRO A 418 8.57 -22.17 26.83
C PRO A 418 8.14 -21.06 25.88
N HIS A 419 7.78 -19.91 26.46
CA HIS A 419 7.23 -18.78 25.73
C HIS A 419 8.13 -18.32 24.57
N SER A 420 9.45 -18.31 24.78
CA SER A 420 10.45 -17.98 23.75
C SER A 420 10.48 -18.97 22.58
N ILE A 421 10.22 -20.26 22.84
CA ILE A 421 10.15 -21.30 21.81
C ILE A 421 8.92 -21.10 20.94
N SER A 422 7.74 -20.94 21.54
CA SER A 422 6.51 -20.70 20.80
C SER A 422 6.55 -19.39 20.01
N ALA A 423 7.17 -18.33 20.54
CA ALA A 423 7.33 -17.06 19.83
C ALA A 423 8.22 -17.22 18.58
N VAL A 424 9.34 -17.96 18.68
CA VAL A 424 10.18 -18.28 17.51
C VAL A 424 9.43 -19.15 16.49
N MET A 425 8.66 -20.14 16.95
CA MET A 425 7.84 -20.98 16.07
C MET A 425 6.79 -20.15 15.32
N PHE A 426 6.11 -19.25 16.02
CA PHE A 426 5.17 -18.32 15.41
C PHE A 426 5.82 -17.48 14.31
N ALA A 427 6.96 -16.82 14.61
CA ALA A 427 7.71 -16.03 13.63
C ALA A 427 8.09 -16.83 12.38
N LYS A 428 8.72 -18.00 12.56
CA LYS A 428 9.13 -18.89 11.46
C LYS A 428 7.95 -19.36 10.62
N LYS A 429 6.81 -19.71 11.25
CA LYS A 429 5.63 -20.20 10.54
C LYS A 429 4.89 -19.11 9.76
N VAL A 430 4.83 -17.88 10.28
CA VAL A 430 4.27 -16.75 9.55
C VAL A 430 5.07 -16.49 8.26
N VAL A 431 6.40 -16.36 8.37
CA VAL A 431 7.27 -16.12 7.19
C VAL A 431 7.22 -17.28 6.21
N SER A 432 7.19 -18.52 6.70
CA SER A 432 7.05 -19.72 5.86
C SER A 432 5.73 -19.75 5.09
N GLN A 433 4.61 -19.29 5.66
CA GLN A 433 3.34 -19.21 4.94
C GLN A 433 3.44 -18.27 3.73
N CYS A 434 4.14 -17.13 3.87
CA CYS A 434 4.36 -16.19 2.78
C CYS A 434 5.19 -16.79 1.64
N SER A 435 6.14 -17.65 1.99
CA SER A 435 7.02 -18.31 1.02
C SER A 435 6.32 -19.35 0.14
N THR A 436 5.15 -19.87 0.55
CA THR A 436 4.51 -21.01 -0.12
C THR A 436 3.81 -20.65 -1.45
N GLN A 437 3.99 -19.42 -1.98
CA GLN A 437 3.44 -18.92 -3.26
C GLN A 437 1.99 -19.36 -3.56
N SER A 438 1.17 -19.51 -2.51
CA SER A 438 -0.23 -19.87 -2.69
C SER A 438 -0.93 -18.67 -3.29
N ALA A 439 -1.68 -18.87 -4.38
CA ALA A 439 -2.48 -17.83 -5.03
C ALA A 439 -3.35 -17.04 -4.02
N ASN A 440 -3.72 -17.67 -2.90
CA ASN A 440 -4.56 -17.10 -1.85
C ASN A 440 -3.80 -16.21 -0.86
N PHE A 441 -2.47 -16.27 -0.76
CA PHE A 441 -1.72 -15.49 0.24
C PHE A 441 -1.85 -13.98 0.00
N ASN A 442 -1.86 -13.55 -1.27
CA ASN A 442 -2.06 -12.15 -1.64
C ASN A 442 -3.38 -11.59 -1.08
N SER A 443 -4.46 -12.38 -1.16
CA SER A 443 -5.79 -12.00 -0.63
C SER A 443 -5.91 -12.05 0.89
N THR A 444 -4.99 -12.74 1.59
CA THR A 444 -5.03 -12.96 3.04
C THR A 444 -3.92 -12.21 3.79
N ALA A 445 -3.08 -11.44 3.08
CA ALA A 445 -1.96 -10.71 3.66
C ALA A 445 -2.40 -9.72 4.76
N PHE A 446 -3.50 -8.98 4.55
CA PHE A 446 -4.06 -8.09 5.58
C PHE A 446 -4.60 -8.86 6.78
N ALA A 447 -5.32 -9.96 6.56
CA ALA A 447 -5.77 -10.83 7.65
C ALA A 447 -4.60 -11.35 8.49
N CYS A 448 -3.49 -11.72 7.84
CA CYS A 448 -2.26 -12.10 8.51
C CYS A 448 -1.65 -10.91 9.29
N GLY A 449 -1.61 -9.72 8.69
CA GLY A 449 -1.20 -8.48 9.36
C GLY A 449 -1.99 -8.19 10.64
N HIS A 450 -3.32 -8.32 10.60
CA HIS A 450 -4.19 -8.20 11.77
C HIS A 450 -3.86 -9.23 12.86
N VAL A 451 -3.67 -10.50 12.49
CA VAL A 451 -3.27 -11.54 13.45
C VAL A 451 -1.91 -11.23 14.08
N ILE A 452 -0.93 -10.79 13.29
CA ILE A 452 0.39 -10.40 13.80
C ILE A 452 0.27 -9.26 14.82
N VAL A 453 -0.45 -8.19 14.50
CA VAL A 453 -0.62 -7.04 15.41
C VAL A 453 -1.33 -7.46 16.70
N LEU A 454 -2.38 -8.28 16.61
CA LEU A 454 -3.10 -8.79 17.79
C LEU A 454 -2.19 -9.67 18.67
N VAL A 455 -1.47 -10.62 18.08
CA VAL A 455 -0.56 -11.53 18.82
C VAL A 455 0.59 -10.75 19.46
N THR A 456 1.24 -9.89 18.70
CA THR A 456 2.43 -9.14 19.16
C THR A 456 2.09 -8.05 20.18
N SER A 457 0.84 -7.58 20.24
CA SER A 457 0.39 -6.71 21.32
C SER A 457 0.41 -7.38 22.69
N GLN A 458 0.23 -8.71 22.73
CA GLN A 458 0.30 -9.51 23.95
C GLN A 458 1.68 -10.13 24.15
N VAL A 459 2.41 -10.34 23.06
CA VAL A 459 3.74 -10.97 23.03
C VAL A 459 4.71 -10.08 22.27
N SER A 460 5.18 -9.03 22.92
CA SER A 460 6.02 -7.99 22.26
C SER A 460 7.30 -8.56 21.64
N LEU A 461 7.92 -9.56 22.28
CA LEU A 461 9.09 -10.28 21.77
C LEU A 461 8.84 -10.87 20.37
N ALA A 462 7.63 -11.34 20.09
CA ALA A 462 7.31 -11.98 18.81
C ALA A 462 7.43 -11.02 17.62
N MET A 463 7.28 -9.70 17.82
CA MET A 463 7.44 -8.72 16.73
C MET A 463 8.89 -8.67 16.26
N ASP A 464 9.84 -8.56 17.17
CA ASP A 464 11.27 -8.51 16.80
C ASP A 464 11.73 -9.82 16.16
N LEU A 465 11.26 -10.95 16.68
CA LEU A 465 11.59 -12.27 16.12
C LEU A 465 11.00 -12.44 14.72
N LEU A 466 9.76 -11.99 14.50
CA LEU A 466 9.12 -12.00 13.19
C LEU A 466 9.88 -11.14 12.19
N LEU A 467 10.22 -9.90 12.58
CA LEU A 467 10.95 -8.98 11.71
C LEU A 467 12.37 -9.50 11.42
N ALA A 468 13.05 -10.10 12.40
CA ALA A 468 14.35 -10.75 12.18
C ALA A 468 14.27 -11.88 11.14
N GLU A 469 13.29 -12.76 11.26
CA GLU A 469 13.08 -13.86 10.31
C GLU A 469 12.69 -13.34 8.93
N LEU A 470 11.85 -12.31 8.87
CA LEU A 470 11.44 -11.68 7.61
C LEU A 470 12.62 -10.97 6.91
N HIS A 471 13.48 -10.28 7.67
CA HIS A 471 14.71 -9.65 7.16
C HIS A 471 15.69 -10.69 6.59
N LYS A 472 15.81 -11.85 7.27
CA LYS A 472 16.62 -12.97 6.80
C LYS A 472 16.07 -13.57 5.51
N ALA A 473 14.74 -13.71 5.40
CA ALA A 473 14.08 -14.25 4.21
C ALA A 473 14.08 -13.26 3.03
N CYS A 474 14.03 -11.96 3.28
CA CYS A 474 13.99 -10.93 2.25
C CYS A 474 14.74 -9.66 2.65
N ILE A 475 15.94 -9.47 2.09
CA ILE A 475 16.80 -8.30 2.37
C ILE A 475 16.15 -6.95 2.05
N TYR A 476 15.12 -6.91 1.20
CA TYR A 476 14.43 -5.68 0.80
C TYR A 476 13.45 -5.17 1.86
N THR A 477 13.10 -5.99 2.86
CA THR A 477 12.35 -5.53 4.04
C THR A 477 13.22 -4.64 4.95
N VAL A 478 14.54 -4.68 4.80
CA VAL A 478 15.56 -3.85 5.50
C VAL A 478 15.93 -2.57 4.75
N PRO A 479 15.36 -2.28 3.58
CA PRO A 479 16.04 -1.72 2.40
C PRO A 479 17.55 -1.93 2.36
N LYS A 480 17.97 -3.11 1.90
CA LYS A 480 19.36 -3.45 1.58
C LYS A 480 19.47 -4.07 0.20
N HIS A 481 20.55 -3.76 -0.52
CA HIS A 481 20.89 -4.39 -1.78
C HIS A 481 22.38 -4.73 -1.85
N VAL A 482 22.71 -5.91 -2.37
CA VAL A 482 24.08 -6.35 -2.59
C VAL A 482 24.36 -6.33 -4.08
N ALA A 483 25.37 -5.57 -4.50
CA ALA A 483 25.80 -5.56 -5.89
C ALA A 483 26.58 -6.85 -6.19
N TYR A 484 26.36 -7.44 -7.36
CA TYR A 484 27.13 -8.58 -7.80
C TYR A 484 28.49 -8.14 -8.37
N SER A 485 29.57 -8.81 -7.94
CA SER A 485 30.90 -8.67 -8.52
C SER A 485 31.61 -10.02 -8.48
N GLU A 486 31.95 -10.56 -9.65
CA GLU A 486 32.63 -11.87 -9.78
C GLU A 486 33.97 -11.94 -9.03
N SER A 487 34.65 -10.80 -8.91
CA SER A 487 35.91 -10.68 -8.17
C SER A 487 35.75 -10.72 -6.65
N ALA A 488 34.54 -10.50 -6.13
CA ALA A 488 34.30 -10.33 -4.70
C ALA A 488 33.48 -11.48 -4.10
N ILE A 489 32.55 -12.06 -4.86
CA ILE A 489 31.65 -13.10 -4.37
C ILE A 489 31.34 -14.10 -5.48
N SER A 490 31.30 -15.39 -5.14
CA SER A 490 30.86 -16.43 -6.08
C SER A 490 29.37 -16.23 -6.44
N LYS A 491 28.94 -16.77 -7.57
CA LYS A 491 27.55 -16.63 -8.01
C LYS A 491 26.59 -17.33 -7.03
N GLU A 492 27.00 -18.47 -6.50
CA GLU A 492 26.28 -19.27 -5.51
C GLU A 492 26.17 -18.52 -4.18
N ASP A 493 27.27 -17.96 -3.68
CA ASP A 493 27.26 -17.17 -2.44
C ASP A 493 26.47 -15.88 -2.61
N TYR A 494 26.52 -15.25 -3.78
CA TYR A 494 25.71 -14.09 -4.09
C TYR A 494 24.21 -14.40 -4.02
N PHE A 495 23.78 -15.52 -4.60
CA PHE A 495 22.39 -15.96 -4.52
C PHE A 495 21.95 -16.24 -3.09
N LYS A 496 22.80 -16.90 -2.28
CA LYS A 496 22.55 -17.11 -0.85
C LYS A 496 22.40 -15.80 -0.08
N VAL A 497 23.32 -14.84 -0.28
CA VAL A 497 23.28 -13.53 0.36
C VAL A 497 22.06 -12.71 -0.05
N MET A 498 21.62 -12.85 -1.31
CA MET A 498 20.41 -12.20 -1.81
C MET A 498 19.11 -12.88 -1.31
N GLY A 499 19.20 -14.07 -0.73
CA GLY A 499 18.06 -14.83 -0.22
C GLY A 499 17.35 -15.67 -1.28
N PHE A 500 18.03 -16.06 -2.36
CA PHE A 500 17.49 -17.06 -3.30
C PHE A 500 17.39 -18.41 -2.59
N ARG A 501 16.25 -19.07 -2.75
CA ARG A 501 16.05 -20.44 -2.30
C ARG A 501 16.83 -21.41 -3.19
N GLU A 502 17.27 -22.50 -2.59
CA GLU A 502 17.79 -23.66 -3.30
C GLU A 502 16.65 -24.65 -3.51
N GLU A 503 16.31 -24.92 -4.77
CA GLU A 503 15.35 -25.95 -5.19
C GLU A 503 16.15 -27.04 -5.92
N ASP A 504 16.13 -28.26 -5.39
CA ASP A 504 16.86 -29.43 -5.91
C ASP A 504 18.38 -29.21 -6.13
N GLY A 505 19.02 -28.49 -5.20
CA GLY A 505 20.46 -28.19 -5.25
C GLY A 505 20.85 -27.11 -6.26
N LYS A 506 19.88 -26.42 -6.86
CA LYS A 506 20.08 -25.26 -7.74
C LYS A 506 19.34 -24.04 -7.20
N ALA A 507 19.89 -22.85 -7.44
CA ALA A 507 19.19 -21.61 -7.11
C ALA A 507 17.86 -21.51 -7.89
N GLU A 508 16.80 -21.07 -7.22
CA GLU A 508 15.48 -20.83 -7.82
C GLU A 508 15.57 -19.86 -9.02
N SER A 509 14.56 -19.90 -9.89
CA SER A 509 14.50 -18.98 -11.02
C SER A 509 14.39 -17.52 -10.55
N ARG A 510 14.86 -16.58 -11.37
CA ARG A 510 14.75 -15.15 -11.05
C ARG A 510 13.30 -14.73 -10.91
N GLU A 511 12.43 -15.28 -11.74
CA GLU A 511 10.99 -15.01 -11.74
C GLU A 511 10.35 -15.49 -10.43
N SER A 512 10.64 -16.72 -9.98
CA SER A 512 10.17 -17.26 -8.69
C SER A 512 10.68 -16.45 -7.51
N TYR A 513 11.96 -16.04 -7.55
CA TYR A 513 12.54 -15.18 -6.53
C TYR A 513 11.83 -13.82 -6.47
N LEU A 514 11.54 -13.19 -7.61
CA LEU A 514 10.82 -11.90 -7.65
C LEU A 514 9.39 -12.02 -7.11
N GLU A 515 8.72 -13.14 -7.36
CA GLU A 515 7.41 -13.44 -6.76
C GLU A 515 7.49 -13.64 -5.25
N GLY A 516 8.55 -14.28 -4.77
CA GLY A 516 8.88 -14.36 -3.34
C GLY A 516 9.09 -12.99 -2.71
N VAL A 517 9.95 -12.15 -3.32
CA VAL A 517 10.18 -10.76 -2.88
C VAL A 517 8.87 -9.99 -2.85
N ALA A 518 8.04 -10.10 -3.88
CA ALA A 518 6.73 -9.45 -3.89
C ALA A 518 5.85 -9.92 -2.73
N SER A 519 5.79 -11.23 -2.46
CA SER A 519 4.98 -11.82 -1.39
C SER A 519 5.42 -11.35 0.00
N TYR A 520 6.72 -11.36 0.29
CA TYR A 520 7.26 -10.85 1.56
C TYR A 520 6.99 -9.35 1.73
N MET A 521 7.16 -8.57 0.66
CA MET A 521 6.90 -7.13 0.69
C MET A 521 5.41 -6.80 0.83
N LYS A 522 4.52 -7.66 0.31
CA LYS A 522 3.08 -7.52 0.54
C LYS A 522 2.70 -7.78 2.00
N LEU A 523 3.25 -8.83 2.63
CA LEU A 523 3.07 -9.02 4.08
C LEU A 523 3.61 -7.83 4.86
N TYR A 524 4.82 -7.37 4.54
CA TYR A 524 5.44 -6.24 5.22
C TYR A 524 4.60 -4.96 5.11
N GLY A 525 4.12 -4.64 3.90
CA GLY A 525 3.22 -3.52 3.68
C GLY A 525 1.88 -3.67 4.41
N ALA A 526 1.29 -4.87 4.40
CA ALA A 526 0.07 -5.17 5.15
C ALA A 526 0.27 -4.97 6.66
N LEU A 527 1.36 -5.48 7.24
CA LEU A 527 1.70 -5.28 8.65
C LEU A 527 1.84 -3.80 8.99
N VAL A 528 2.56 -3.03 8.16
CA VAL A 528 2.81 -1.59 8.37
C VAL A 528 1.52 -0.77 8.36
N GLN A 529 0.58 -1.09 7.46
CA GLN A 529 -0.70 -0.39 7.34
C GLN A 529 -1.77 -0.91 8.32
N THR A 530 -1.58 -2.07 8.95
CA THR A 530 -2.57 -2.65 9.84
C THR A 530 -2.82 -1.74 11.05
N GLU A 531 -4.07 -1.31 11.20
CA GLU A 531 -4.59 -0.58 12.35
C GLU A 531 -5.69 -1.41 13.00
N VAL A 532 -5.58 -1.62 14.31
CA VAL A 532 -6.56 -2.36 15.10
C VAL A 532 -7.04 -1.47 16.23
N SER A 533 -8.35 -1.27 16.33
CA SER A 533 -8.94 -0.41 17.36
C SER A 533 -8.53 -0.88 18.77
N GLY A 534 -7.97 0.04 19.55
CA GLY A 534 -7.49 -0.23 20.91
C GLY A 534 -6.15 -0.97 21.02
N VAL A 535 -5.46 -1.23 19.91
CA VAL A 535 -4.16 -1.93 19.91
C VAL A 535 -3.11 -1.13 19.16
N GLN A 536 -1.99 -0.83 19.83
CA GLN A 536 -0.87 -0.15 19.19
C GLN A 536 -0.07 -1.12 18.33
N ASN A 537 0.12 -0.79 17.05
CA ASN A 537 1.01 -1.52 16.17
C ASN A 537 2.48 -1.14 16.45
N LEU A 538 3.28 -2.13 16.87
CA LEU A 538 4.70 -1.97 17.18
C LEU A 538 5.56 -1.68 15.92
N HIS A 539 5.05 -1.98 14.72
CA HIS A 539 5.73 -1.77 13.45
C HIS A 539 4.80 -1.12 12.42
N GLY A 540 4.23 0.04 12.79
CA GLY A 540 3.22 0.76 11.99
C GLY A 540 3.79 1.74 10.94
N LEU A 541 2.96 2.71 10.53
CA LEU A 541 3.23 3.64 9.42
C LEU A 541 4.51 4.49 9.55
N LYS A 542 5.02 4.72 10.76
CA LYS A 542 6.31 5.43 10.97
C LYS A 542 7.47 4.63 10.38
N GLU A 543 7.48 3.33 10.61
CA GLU A 543 8.49 2.42 10.05
C GLU A 543 8.31 2.26 8.54
N GLY A 544 7.07 2.25 8.04
CA GLY A 544 6.78 2.29 6.62
C GLY A 544 7.32 3.52 5.91
N TRP A 545 7.15 4.71 6.50
CA TRP A 545 7.72 5.94 5.97
C TRP A 545 9.25 5.90 5.97
N ALA A 546 9.86 5.46 7.08
CA ALA A 546 11.31 5.30 7.18
C ALA A 546 11.84 4.31 6.15
N TRP A 547 11.12 3.21 5.89
CA TRP A 547 11.44 2.21 4.87
C TRP A 547 11.49 2.83 3.47
N ILE A 548 10.46 3.57 3.04
CA ILE A 548 10.46 4.22 1.71
C ILE A 548 11.63 5.21 1.60
N ALA A 549 11.84 6.04 2.63
CA ALA A 549 12.91 7.02 2.63
C ALA A 549 14.30 6.37 2.51
N ARG A 550 14.56 5.30 3.28
CA ARG A 550 15.82 4.54 3.20
C ARG A 550 16.00 3.88 1.82
N LEU A 551 14.94 3.30 1.26
CA LEU A 551 14.99 2.69 -0.07
C LEU A 551 15.35 3.71 -1.15
N LEU A 552 14.61 4.82 -1.24
CA LEU A 552 14.79 5.80 -2.30
C LEU A 552 16.13 6.55 -2.22
N ASN A 553 16.67 6.71 -1.00
CA ASN A 553 17.92 7.44 -0.79
C ASN A 553 19.17 6.56 -0.93
N SER A 554 19.09 5.27 -0.60
CA SER A 554 20.29 4.42 -0.46
C SER A 554 20.39 3.29 -1.50
N LEU A 555 19.27 2.83 -2.06
CA LEU A 555 19.26 1.67 -2.96
C LEU A 555 19.30 2.08 -4.44
N PRO A 556 20.01 1.32 -5.28
CA PRO A 556 20.03 1.59 -6.72
C PRO A 556 18.73 1.15 -7.38
N ALA A 557 18.21 1.96 -8.31
CA ALA A 557 17.01 1.61 -9.08
C ALA A 557 17.28 0.39 -9.97
N ASN A 558 16.70 -0.75 -9.64
CA ASN A 558 16.79 -2.02 -10.39
C ASN A 558 15.49 -2.84 -10.27
N ILE A 559 15.40 -3.97 -10.99
CA ILE A 559 14.18 -4.80 -11.00
C ILE A 559 13.73 -5.24 -9.59
N TYR A 560 14.67 -5.63 -8.73
CA TYR A 560 14.35 -6.14 -7.39
C TYR A 560 13.80 -5.02 -6.49
N THR A 561 14.46 -3.86 -6.49
CA THR A 561 14.00 -2.68 -5.74
C THR A 561 12.67 -2.14 -6.26
N ALA A 562 12.44 -2.23 -7.57
CA ALA A 562 11.17 -1.81 -8.19
C ALA A 562 10.02 -2.73 -7.81
N VAL A 563 10.24 -4.05 -7.81
CA VAL A 563 9.25 -5.03 -7.34
C VAL A 563 8.96 -4.83 -5.86
N ALA A 564 9.98 -4.66 -5.02
CA ALA A 564 9.79 -4.40 -3.60
C ALA A 564 9.00 -3.11 -3.33
N LEU A 565 9.35 -2.02 -4.02
CA LEU A 565 8.66 -0.74 -3.91
C LEU A 565 7.20 -0.84 -4.38
N ASN A 566 6.94 -1.47 -5.53
CA ASN A 566 5.59 -1.62 -6.06
C ASN A 566 4.70 -2.42 -5.10
N SER A 567 5.17 -3.59 -4.66
CA SER A 567 4.42 -4.45 -3.73
C SER A 567 4.17 -3.78 -2.39
N PHE A 568 5.12 -2.98 -1.90
CA PHE A 568 4.91 -2.20 -0.69
C PHE A 568 3.84 -1.11 -0.85
N LEU A 569 3.91 -0.35 -1.95
CA LEU A 569 2.94 0.72 -2.25
C LEU A 569 1.52 0.17 -2.47
N GLU A 570 1.39 -0.98 -3.14
CA GLU A 570 0.11 -1.67 -3.34
C GLU A 570 -0.60 -1.92 -2.00
N MET A 571 0.14 -2.30 -0.96
CA MET A 571 -0.43 -2.67 0.33
C MET A 571 -0.50 -1.52 1.33
N ALA A 572 0.52 -0.67 1.41
CA ALA A 572 0.66 0.36 2.45
C ALA A 572 0.40 1.79 1.95
N GLY A 573 0.34 2.00 0.63
CA GLY A 573 0.28 3.34 0.05
C GLY A 573 -0.99 4.10 0.40
N PHE A 574 -2.11 3.38 0.60
CA PHE A 574 -3.39 3.98 1.01
C PHE A 574 -3.30 4.64 2.39
N ALA A 575 -2.86 3.91 3.42
CA ALA A 575 -2.75 4.48 4.76
C ALA A 575 -1.61 5.49 4.90
N LEU A 576 -0.51 5.30 4.15
CA LEU A 576 0.56 6.29 4.08
C LEU A 576 0.06 7.62 3.48
N PHE A 577 -0.77 7.57 2.43
CA PHE A 577 -1.40 8.77 1.89
C PHE A 577 -2.39 9.39 2.88
N LYS A 578 -3.27 8.59 3.50
CA LYS A 578 -4.23 9.07 4.50
C LYS A 578 -3.56 9.82 5.65
N THR A 579 -2.41 9.33 6.10
CA THR A 579 -1.66 9.88 7.24
C THR A 579 -0.79 11.06 6.86
N TYR A 580 0.04 10.94 5.81
CA TYR A 580 1.06 11.94 5.46
C TYR A 580 0.66 12.88 4.32
N LYS A 581 -0.48 12.62 3.66
CA LYS A 581 -1.13 13.46 2.64
C LYS A 581 -0.15 14.03 1.60
N THR A 582 0.10 15.33 1.64
CA THR A 582 0.95 16.06 0.69
C THR A 582 2.41 15.61 0.74
N GLN A 583 2.92 15.17 1.90
CA GLN A 583 4.28 14.65 2.01
C GLN A 583 4.43 13.32 1.26
N PHE A 584 3.42 12.46 1.31
CA PHE A 584 3.42 11.23 0.52
C PHE A 584 3.38 11.52 -0.99
N ARG A 585 2.60 12.51 -1.44
CA ARG A 585 2.63 12.95 -2.87
C ARG A 585 4.01 13.42 -3.31
N LYS A 586 4.79 14.07 -2.45
CA LYS A 586 6.18 14.45 -2.75
C LYS A 586 7.06 13.21 -2.95
N ILE A 587 6.91 12.18 -2.13
CA ILE A 587 7.59 10.89 -2.33
C ILE A 587 7.21 10.26 -3.68
N LEU A 588 5.92 10.22 -4.02
CA LEU A 588 5.46 9.68 -5.31
C LEU A 588 6.04 10.47 -6.50
N ASN A 589 6.19 11.80 -6.37
CA ASN A 589 6.85 12.62 -7.37
C ASN A 589 8.34 12.28 -7.52
N ILE A 590 9.06 12.03 -6.40
CA ILE A 590 10.44 11.54 -6.44
C ILE A 590 10.52 10.18 -7.15
N ILE A 591 9.59 9.28 -6.87
CA ILE A 591 9.51 7.97 -7.55
C ILE A 591 9.29 8.17 -9.05
N SER A 592 8.34 9.03 -9.44
CA SER A 592 8.03 9.33 -10.84
C SER A 592 9.21 9.95 -11.60
N ARG A 593 9.87 10.96 -11.03
CA ARG A 593 10.92 11.71 -11.73
C ARG A 593 12.29 11.05 -11.68
N HIS A 594 12.69 10.57 -10.50
CA HIS A 594 14.05 10.08 -10.29
C HIS A 594 14.15 8.56 -10.38
N PHE A 595 13.29 7.83 -9.66
CA PHE A 595 13.40 6.36 -9.60
C PHE A 595 13.00 5.71 -10.92
N LEU A 596 11.84 6.09 -11.48
CA LEU A 596 11.38 5.57 -12.78
C LEU A 596 12.28 6.03 -13.92
N GLY A 597 12.71 7.31 -13.93
CA GLY A 597 13.69 7.79 -14.91
C GLY A 597 15.00 7.00 -14.88
N ALA A 598 15.51 6.66 -13.68
CA ALA A 598 16.69 5.82 -13.55
C ALA A 598 16.47 4.38 -14.05
N LEU A 599 15.27 3.80 -13.90
CA LEU A 599 14.95 2.49 -14.48
C LEU A 599 14.87 2.53 -16.00
N GLU A 600 14.23 3.55 -16.57
CA GLU A 600 14.05 3.73 -18.02
C GLU A 600 15.37 3.95 -18.73
N SER A 601 16.29 4.69 -18.10
CA SER A 601 17.64 4.94 -18.65
C SER A 601 18.45 3.67 -18.93
N LYS A 602 18.10 2.54 -18.27
CA LYS A 602 18.77 1.25 -18.45
C LYS A 602 18.36 0.51 -19.73
N GLN A 603 17.31 0.97 -20.42
CA GLN A 603 16.82 0.41 -21.69
C GLN A 603 16.67 -1.13 -21.69
N ASN A 604 16.26 -1.70 -20.56
CA ASN A 604 16.11 -3.14 -20.40
C ASN A 604 14.62 -3.54 -20.51
N PRO A 605 14.22 -4.34 -21.52
CA PRO A 605 12.82 -4.69 -21.74
C PRO A 605 12.19 -5.46 -20.56
N LYS A 606 13.00 -6.17 -19.76
CA LYS A 606 12.51 -6.87 -18.55
C LYS A 606 12.02 -5.92 -17.45
N LEU A 607 12.40 -4.63 -17.50
CA LEU A 607 11.94 -3.61 -16.56
C LEU A 607 10.59 -3.01 -16.98
N ASN A 608 10.20 -3.09 -18.25
CA ASN A 608 9.00 -2.44 -18.75
C ASN A 608 7.71 -2.84 -17.99
N PRO A 609 7.46 -4.12 -17.65
CA PRO A 609 6.25 -4.49 -16.92
C PRO A 609 6.15 -3.81 -15.55
N ILE A 610 7.26 -3.74 -14.81
CA ILE A 610 7.26 -3.14 -13.46
C ILE A 610 7.25 -1.61 -13.52
N ILE A 611 7.91 -1.00 -14.51
CA ILE A 611 7.84 0.44 -14.79
C ILE A 611 6.38 0.82 -15.09
N MET A 612 5.69 0.05 -15.92
CA MET A 612 4.29 0.31 -16.26
C MET A 612 3.36 0.16 -15.07
N LYS A 613 3.56 -0.85 -14.22
CA LYS A 613 2.79 -0.99 -12.97
C LYS A 613 2.97 0.22 -12.04
N LEU A 614 4.20 0.65 -11.79
CA LEU A 614 4.50 1.80 -10.94
C LEU A 614 3.96 3.12 -11.52
N LYS A 615 4.09 3.35 -12.83
CA LYS A 615 3.49 4.52 -13.49
C LYS A 615 1.97 4.50 -13.37
N THR A 616 1.34 3.37 -13.72
CA THR A 616 -0.11 3.21 -13.62
C THR A 616 -0.59 3.48 -12.19
N TYR A 617 0.11 2.95 -11.19
CA TYR A 617 -0.20 3.18 -9.78
C TYR A 617 -0.22 4.68 -9.42
N ILE A 618 0.80 5.43 -9.87
CA ILE A 618 0.94 6.87 -9.59
C ILE A 618 -0.09 7.68 -10.41
N ASP A 619 -0.18 7.44 -11.71
CA ASP A 619 -1.00 8.22 -12.64
C ASP A 619 -2.50 8.05 -12.38
N THR A 620 -2.93 6.84 -12.03
CA THR A 620 -4.32 6.55 -11.67
C THR A 620 -4.64 6.80 -10.19
N ASN A 621 -3.67 7.35 -9.43
CA ASN A 621 -3.77 7.60 -7.99
C ASN A 621 -4.31 6.39 -7.19
N GLN A 622 -3.79 5.18 -7.44
CA GLN A 622 -4.30 3.96 -6.78
C GLN A 622 -4.18 4.00 -5.26
N PHE A 623 -3.24 4.79 -4.72
CA PHE A 623 -3.12 5.07 -3.29
C PHE A 623 -4.33 5.79 -2.67
N LEU A 624 -5.31 6.25 -3.47
CA LEU A 624 -6.59 6.76 -2.96
C LEU A 624 -7.63 5.65 -2.77
N LYS A 625 -7.45 4.51 -3.43
CA LYS A 625 -8.35 3.37 -3.36
C LYS A 625 -7.94 2.46 -2.22
N GLU A 626 -8.94 1.87 -1.57
CA GLU A 626 -8.70 0.86 -0.55
C GLU A 626 -8.05 -0.37 -1.20
N PRO A 627 -6.93 -0.89 -0.65
CA PRO A 627 -6.32 -2.11 -1.15
C PRO A 627 -7.25 -3.31 -1.02
N GLU A 628 -7.16 -4.24 -1.95
CA GLU A 628 -7.96 -5.46 -1.91
C GLU A 628 -7.67 -6.27 -0.63
N GLY A 629 -8.75 -6.64 0.08
CA GLY A 629 -8.65 -7.36 1.35
C GLY A 629 -8.26 -6.51 2.56
N TRP A 630 -8.12 -5.18 2.40
CA TRP A 630 -7.84 -4.27 3.53
C TRP A 630 -8.95 -4.27 4.57
N LEU A 631 -10.21 -4.13 4.14
CA LEU A 631 -11.37 -4.36 4.99
C LEU A 631 -11.63 -5.86 5.13
N LEU A 632 -11.57 -6.36 6.37
CA LEU A 632 -11.92 -7.74 6.67
C LEU A 632 -13.43 -7.95 6.48
N LYS A 633 -13.80 -9.01 5.77
CA LYS A 633 -15.20 -9.39 5.53
C LYS A 633 -15.89 -9.68 6.86
N THR A 634 -17.09 -9.14 7.04
CA THR A 634 -17.99 -9.52 8.15
C THR A 634 -18.82 -10.71 7.71
N SER A 635 -18.99 -11.71 8.59
CA SER A 635 -19.70 -12.96 8.26
C SER A 635 -21.12 -12.76 7.70
N LEU A 636 -21.80 -11.65 8.06
CA LEU A 636 -23.15 -11.30 7.59
C LEU A 636 -23.22 -10.81 6.13
N LEU A 637 -22.12 -10.32 5.56
CA LEU A 637 -22.10 -9.79 4.19
C LEU A 637 -21.77 -10.87 3.14
N SER A 638 -21.44 -12.09 3.57
CA SER A 638 -21.11 -13.20 2.67
C SER A 638 -22.33 -13.93 2.12
N GLU A 639 -23.54 -13.63 2.62
CA GLU A 639 -24.79 -14.33 2.26
C GLU A 639 -25.70 -13.50 1.34
N MET A 640 -25.45 -12.19 1.17
CA MET A 640 -26.32 -11.27 0.38
C MET A 640 -25.72 -10.77 -0.95
N ALA A 641 -24.60 -11.32 -1.43
CA ALA A 641 -23.98 -10.87 -2.67
C ALA A 641 -24.05 -11.92 -3.79
N MET A 642 -25.24 -12.10 -4.35
CA MET A 642 -25.44 -12.61 -5.72
C MET A 642 -26.50 -11.74 -6.41
N PRO A 643 -26.15 -10.93 -7.43
CA PRO A 643 -27.14 -10.42 -8.38
C PRO A 643 -27.32 -11.48 -9.47
N GLU A 644 -28.37 -12.29 -9.37
CA GLU A 644 -28.84 -13.10 -10.50
C GLU A 644 -29.53 -12.18 -11.51
N ALA A 645 -28.89 -12.04 -12.67
CA ALA A 645 -29.50 -11.49 -13.86
C ALA A 645 -30.31 -12.59 -14.57
N ASN A 646 -31.50 -12.20 -15.03
CA ASN A 646 -32.39 -12.85 -16.00
C ASN A 646 -33.35 -13.93 -15.49
N TYR A 647 -34.49 -13.47 -14.99
CA TYR A 647 -35.75 -14.19 -15.13
C TYR A 647 -36.29 -14.05 -16.57
N SER A 648 -36.63 -15.18 -17.20
CA SER A 648 -37.65 -15.26 -18.25
C SER A 648 -38.50 -16.50 -17.96
N PRO A 649 -39.84 -16.41 -17.92
CA PRO A 649 -40.66 -17.46 -17.34
C PRO A 649 -41.11 -18.47 -18.41
N GLN A 650 -40.89 -19.75 -18.18
CA GLN A 650 -41.66 -20.80 -18.87
C GLN A 650 -41.95 -22.00 -17.95
N GLN A 651 -43.21 -21.98 -17.49
CA GLN A 651 -44.15 -23.09 -17.29
C GLN A 651 -43.74 -24.34 -16.47
N ASN A 652 -44.35 -24.40 -15.29
CA ASN A 652 -44.88 -25.58 -14.57
C ASN A 652 -44.94 -26.89 -15.36
N TYR A 653 -44.48 -27.99 -14.74
CA TYR A 653 -45.31 -29.14 -14.37
C TYR A 653 -44.67 -29.96 -13.23
N HIS A 654 -45.51 -30.31 -12.25
CA HIS A 654 -45.27 -31.28 -11.16
C HIS A 654 -44.69 -32.62 -11.69
N SER A 655 -43.85 -33.35 -10.95
CA SER A 655 -44.32 -34.28 -9.92
C SER A 655 -43.16 -35.02 -9.19
N GLN A 656 -43.31 -35.03 -7.86
CA GLN A 656 -43.03 -36.04 -6.82
C GLN A 656 -41.92 -37.11 -6.93
N GLN A 657 -41.24 -37.21 -5.78
CA GLN A 657 -40.43 -38.30 -5.22
C GLN A 657 -41.15 -39.66 -5.24
N ASN A 658 -40.42 -40.76 -5.46
CA ASN A 658 -40.07 -41.72 -4.39
C ASN A 658 -39.30 -42.95 -4.89
N TYR A 659 -38.27 -43.32 -4.13
CA TYR A 659 -37.60 -44.62 -4.16
C TYR A 659 -38.29 -45.57 -3.18
N HIS A 660 -38.69 -46.77 -3.62
CA HIS A 660 -38.33 -48.07 -3.02
C HIS A 660 -39.09 -49.23 -3.66
N SER A 661 -38.37 -50.32 -3.90
CA SER A 661 -38.73 -51.73 -3.64
C SER A 661 -38.39 -52.67 -4.79
N GLN A 662 -37.59 -53.67 -4.45
CA GLN A 662 -37.14 -54.81 -5.23
C GLN A 662 -38.31 -55.65 -5.79
N GLN A 663 -38.15 -56.21 -6.99
CA GLN A 663 -38.25 -57.66 -7.21
C GLN A 663 -37.94 -58.08 -8.67
N ASN A 664 -36.94 -58.95 -8.77
CA ASN A 664 -36.82 -60.18 -9.57
C ASN A 664 -37.30 -60.28 -11.04
N TYR A 665 -36.46 -61.04 -11.76
CA TYR A 665 -36.66 -61.82 -12.99
C TYR A 665 -36.16 -61.22 -14.31
N TYR A 666 -34.91 -61.56 -14.62
CA TYR A 666 -34.48 -61.93 -15.98
C TYR A 666 -35.00 -63.35 -16.27
N PRO A 667 -35.30 -63.75 -17.53
CA PRO A 667 -34.23 -63.91 -18.51
C PRO A 667 -34.61 -63.71 -19.99
N GLN A 668 -33.65 -63.31 -20.83
CA GLN A 668 -33.02 -64.23 -21.79
C GLN A 668 -32.13 -63.53 -22.82
N GLN A 669 -31.15 -64.32 -23.23
CA GLN A 669 -30.43 -64.32 -24.51
C GLN A 669 -29.16 -63.47 -24.65
N ASN A 670 -28.07 -64.14 -24.26
CA ASN A 670 -26.95 -64.50 -25.14
C ASN A 670 -26.57 -63.47 -26.22
N ARG A 671 -25.42 -62.84 -26.03
CA ARG A 671 -24.34 -62.87 -27.03
C ARG A 671 -22.98 -62.66 -26.36
N GLN A 672 -22.19 -63.73 -26.36
CA GLN A 672 -20.74 -63.68 -26.28
C GLN A 672 -20.20 -62.71 -27.34
N TYR A 673 -19.23 -61.87 -27.00
CA TYR A 673 -17.82 -62.09 -27.34
C TYR A 673 -16.96 -60.86 -27.00
N ARG A 674 -15.88 -61.14 -26.26
CA ARG A 674 -14.51 -60.60 -26.35
C ARG A 674 -14.28 -59.08 -26.32
N ASN A 675 -13.64 -58.69 -25.22
CA ASN A 675 -12.28 -58.12 -25.17
C ASN A 675 -11.94 -57.05 -26.21
N TYR A 676 -11.80 -55.79 -25.76
CA TYR A 676 -10.54 -55.28 -25.23
C TYR A 676 -10.80 -54.19 -24.19
#